data_AF-A0A1T4Y9Z3-F1
#
_entry.id   AF-A0A1T4Y9Z3-F1
#
_cell.length_a   1.000
_cell.length_b   1.000
_cell.length_c   1.000
_cell.angle_alpha   90.00
_cell.angle_beta   90.00
_cell.angle_gamma   90.00
#
_symmetry.space_group_name_H-M   'P 1'
#
loop_
_entity.id
_entity.type
_entity.pdbx_description
1 polymer ?
#
loop_
_entity_poly.entity_id
_entity_poly.type
_entity_poly.pdbx_seq_one_letter_code
_entity_poly.pdbx_strand_id
1 'polypeptide(L)'
;MYATVQELVDALTPEEKAGLCTGAAVPRLGLPALRVSGLHSQESAGGVCFPSACAAAASFDPETARRMGAALGWEARSGGAQLLDVPDVNLKRGPLSGRSADTWAEDPCLTGALAAAFLQGVQSAGVGGCAGRLAVVNQETDRRTLNRRVDERTLQELYLPAFETAVRDGQPRAVVCSAGLLNGTRICEDTALLTDTLRGAWGFAGAVLAEPGAVQDPARTLAAGVDFAPADAGRLVDAVQSGALDESVLNRAASNIIRILLVASPQPSPADRDRTADRSLAVELAKQSGVLLRNLGALPLHKGQKVAYIGAFADHPRYSAGHPRAPQVTSAIDAAVLHDRKIHYIEGFPADRDQRDEAEFLRAVAAAEAADAAVIFAGLPECAELAAADRRHMRLPECQNNLIARVAAVQKNTVVVLHTSGPVECPWADDVSSVLCMYLAGEGLGEATDALLWGDADPCGRLPETWPLRLEDTPCYLDFPGDGVTADYREGVYVGYRWYDARKMPVRWPFGHGLSYTGYVYRGAALDADTLTPGGTVTARVTVKNSGAMRGAEVVQLYVADATGAPVPGGRVPQALRRFAKIDLQPGEEREIVFTLTPQDISRYSPELHAWCAAPGRYEIRIGHSSRDIRAVLALQYADAKI
;
A
#
# COMPACT_ATOMS: atom_id res chain seq x y z
N MET A 1 20.91 33.85 16.68
CA MET A 1 20.91 33.72 15.21
C MET A 1 21.28 32.27 14.94
N TYR A 2 20.38 31.46 14.39
CA TYR A 2 20.70 30.06 14.09
C TYR A 2 21.66 30.04 12.90
N ALA A 3 22.76 29.29 13.00
CA ALA A 3 23.72 29.16 11.91
C ALA A 3 23.01 28.57 10.68
N THR A 4 23.34 29.09 9.50
CA THR A 4 22.83 28.54 8.23
C THR A 4 23.41 27.14 7.99
N VAL A 5 22.75 26.33 7.15
CA VAL A 5 23.28 25.01 6.76
C VAL A 5 24.69 25.14 6.17
N GLN A 6 24.93 26.17 5.36
CA GLN A 6 26.24 26.41 4.74
C GLN A 6 27.31 26.73 5.79
N GLU A 7 27.00 27.62 6.75
CA GLU A 7 27.92 27.95 7.85
C GLU A 7 28.29 26.71 8.68
N LEU A 8 27.33 25.80 8.91
CA LEU A 8 27.60 24.54 9.61
C LEU A 8 28.49 23.62 8.79
N VAL A 9 28.25 23.50 7.49
CA VAL A 9 29.06 22.65 6.58
C VAL A 9 30.49 23.18 6.48
N ASP A 10 30.67 24.49 6.35
CA ASP A 10 31.97 25.14 6.27
C ASP A 10 32.74 25.03 7.59
N ALA A 11 32.03 24.93 8.71
CA ALA A 11 32.64 24.74 10.02
C ALA A 11 33.09 23.31 10.29
N LEU A 12 32.59 22.29 9.58
CA LEU A 12 32.92 20.87 9.79
C LEU A 12 34.30 20.49 9.22
N THR A 13 35.04 19.64 9.92
CA THR A 13 36.22 18.97 9.33
C THR A 13 35.78 17.89 8.33
N PRO A 14 36.65 17.42 7.42
CA PRO A 14 36.34 16.31 6.52
C PRO A 14 35.85 15.06 7.26
N GLU A 15 36.45 14.73 8.40
CA GLU A 15 36.08 13.59 9.25
C GLU A 15 34.67 13.75 9.82
N GLU A 16 34.30 14.96 10.23
CA GLU A 16 32.96 15.22 10.77
C GLU A 16 31.89 15.25 9.66
N LYS A 17 32.21 15.76 8.47
CA LYS A 17 31.33 15.65 7.28
C LYS A 17 31.09 14.18 6.94
N ALA A 18 32.16 13.39 6.85
CA ALA A 18 32.08 11.95 6.61
C ALA A 18 31.30 11.23 7.71
N GLY A 19 31.56 11.56 8.99
CA GLY A 19 30.85 11.01 10.14
C GLY A 19 29.35 11.26 10.08
N LEU A 20 28.90 12.47 9.75
CA LEU A 20 27.47 12.76 9.58
C LEU A 20 26.81 11.91 8.49
N CYS A 21 27.52 11.69 7.38
CA CYS A 21 27.06 10.87 6.26
C CYS A 21 27.01 9.37 6.58
N THR A 22 27.57 8.93 7.71
CA THR A 22 27.59 7.52 8.15
C THR A 22 26.87 7.29 9.49
N GLY A 23 26.40 8.34 10.17
CA GLY A 23 25.55 8.25 11.37
C GLY A 23 26.15 8.80 12.67
N ALA A 24 27.34 9.42 12.63
CA ALA A 24 27.95 10.06 13.78
C ALA A 24 27.26 11.39 14.14
N ALA A 25 27.28 11.74 15.42
CA ALA A 25 26.91 13.07 15.91
C ALA A 25 28.11 14.03 15.86
N VAL A 26 27.85 15.35 15.85
CA VAL A 26 28.88 16.40 15.98
C VAL A 26 28.52 17.33 17.15
N PRO A 27 28.82 16.94 18.41
CA PRO A 27 28.37 17.66 19.60
C PRO A 27 28.85 19.11 19.68
N ARG A 28 30.06 19.42 19.19
CA ARG A 28 30.62 20.79 19.24
C ARG A 28 29.80 21.80 18.43
N LEU A 29 29.07 21.33 17.41
CA LEU A 29 28.17 22.12 16.57
C LEU A 29 26.69 21.91 16.94
N GLY A 30 26.40 21.15 18.01
CA GLY A 30 25.04 20.84 18.42
C GLY A 30 24.27 19.92 17.45
N LEU A 31 24.96 19.20 16.57
CA LEU A 31 24.33 18.27 15.63
C LEU A 31 24.22 16.87 16.24
N PRO A 32 23.01 16.35 16.50
CA PRO A 32 22.83 14.99 17.03
C PRO A 32 23.03 13.94 15.93
N ALA A 33 23.13 12.67 16.31
CA ALA A 33 23.07 11.57 15.36
C ALA A 33 21.67 11.46 14.76
N LEU A 34 21.59 11.16 13.46
CA LEU A 34 20.32 10.96 12.75
C LEU A 34 19.58 9.76 13.33
N ARG A 35 18.35 9.97 13.82
CA ARG A 35 17.45 8.91 14.27
C ARG A 35 16.35 8.70 13.24
N VAL A 36 16.33 7.49 12.69
CA VAL A 36 15.30 7.01 11.78
C VAL A 36 14.47 5.97 12.52
N SER A 37 13.15 6.17 12.58
CA SER A 37 12.22 5.17 13.11
C SER A 37 11.63 4.34 11.97
N GLY A 38 11.43 3.05 12.16
CA GLY A 38 10.54 2.23 11.33
C GLY A 38 9.12 2.17 11.88
N LEU A 39 8.21 1.51 11.17
CA LEU A 39 6.83 1.27 11.63
C LEU A 39 6.79 0.33 12.86
N HIS A 40 7.46 -0.81 12.77
CA HIS A 40 7.50 -1.82 13.86
C HIS A 40 8.20 -1.35 15.14
N SER A 41 9.11 -0.37 15.03
CA SER A 41 9.75 0.23 16.21
C SER A 41 8.81 1.16 16.99
N GLN A 42 7.80 1.74 16.34
CA GLN A 42 6.75 2.54 17.00
C GLN A 42 5.78 1.65 17.76
N GLU A 43 5.31 0.57 17.11
CA GLU A 43 4.44 -0.43 17.74
C GLU A 43 5.13 -1.06 18.97
N SER A 44 6.45 -1.30 18.89
CA SER A 44 7.22 -1.93 19.98
C SER A 44 7.40 -1.02 21.20
N ALA A 45 7.21 0.29 21.04
CA ALA A 45 7.30 1.27 22.12
C ALA A 45 5.96 1.50 22.85
N GLY A 46 4.94 0.69 22.55
CA GLY A 46 3.59 0.82 23.14
C GLY A 46 2.73 1.90 22.49
N GLY A 47 3.02 2.24 21.22
CA GLY A 47 2.17 3.06 20.35
C GLY A 47 0.93 2.31 19.86
N VAL A 48 0.03 3.02 19.18
CA VAL A 48 -1.19 2.45 18.61
C VAL A 48 -0.84 1.70 17.32
N CYS A 49 -1.28 0.44 17.21
CA CYS A 49 -1.13 -0.32 15.96
C CYS A 49 -2.22 0.12 14.97
N PHE A 50 -1.84 0.91 13.97
CA PHE A 50 -2.74 1.33 12.88
C PHE A 50 -2.89 0.24 11.80
N PRO A 51 -3.88 0.35 10.91
CA PRO A 51 -3.98 -0.55 9.76
C PRO A 51 -2.67 -0.64 8.98
N SER A 52 -2.33 -1.84 8.51
CA SER A 52 -1.20 -2.03 7.60
C SER A 52 -1.41 -1.24 6.30
N ALA A 53 -0.35 -1.01 5.52
CA ALA A 53 -0.45 -0.27 4.26
C ALA A 53 -1.44 -0.93 3.29
N CYS A 54 -1.50 -2.27 3.23
CA CYS A 54 -2.47 -2.96 2.40
C CYS A 54 -3.93 -2.78 2.87
N ALA A 55 -4.16 -2.79 4.18
CA ALA A 55 -5.48 -2.52 4.74
C ALA A 55 -5.88 -1.08 4.43
N ALA A 56 -5.03 -0.10 4.77
CA ALA A 56 -5.28 1.31 4.49
C ALA A 56 -5.47 1.60 2.99
N ALA A 57 -4.76 0.88 2.11
CA ALA A 57 -4.95 1.00 0.67
C ALA A 57 -6.33 0.61 0.21
N ALA A 58 -6.96 -0.35 0.89
CA ALA A 58 -8.32 -0.75 0.60
C ALA A 58 -9.33 0.37 0.83
N SER A 59 -9.00 1.41 1.59
CA SER A 59 -9.87 2.58 1.72
C SER A 59 -10.04 3.37 0.42
N PHE A 60 -9.08 3.29 -0.52
CA PHE A 60 -8.98 4.15 -1.71
C PHE A 60 -9.14 5.64 -1.36
N ASP A 61 -8.64 6.05 -0.19
CA ASP A 61 -8.82 7.39 0.34
C ASP A 61 -7.48 8.00 0.78
N PRO A 62 -6.98 9.03 0.07
CA PRO A 62 -5.81 9.79 0.49
C PRO A 62 -5.98 10.43 1.88
N GLU A 63 -7.21 10.74 2.31
CA GLU A 63 -7.47 11.25 3.66
C GLU A 63 -7.16 10.22 4.75
N THR A 64 -7.61 8.97 4.57
CA THR A 64 -7.26 7.85 5.45
C THR A 64 -5.74 7.71 5.57
N ALA A 65 -5.02 7.71 4.44
CA ALA A 65 -3.56 7.61 4.44
C ALA A 65 -2.88 8.80 5.15
N ARG A 66 -3.38 10.03 4.94
CA ARG A 66 -2.84 11.24 5.59
C ARG A 66 -3.06 11.25 7.10
N ARG A 67 -4.25 10.86 7.57
CA ARG A 67 -4.56 10.77 9.00
C ARG A 67 -3.70 9.70 9.68
N MET A 68 -3.53 8.56 9.03
CA MET A 68 -2.60 7.51 9.48
C MET A 68 -1.17 8.03 9.58
N GLY A 69 -0.68 8.70 8.53
CA GLY A 69 0.66 9.31 8.50
C GLY A 69 0.86 10.35 9.59
N ALA A 70 -0.12 11.22 9.84
CA ALA A 70 -0.05 12.23 10.90
C ALA A 70 0.04 11.60 12.30
N ALA A 71 -0.73 10.54 12.54
CA ALA A 71 -0.70 9.81 13.79
C ALA A 71 0.67 9.16 14.03
N LEU A 72 1.18 8.40 13.06
CA LEU A 72 2.49 7.74 13.14
C LEU A 72 3.66 8.74 13.19
N GLY A 73 3.56 9.84 12.44
CA GLY A 73 4.56 10.91 12.45
C GLY A 73 4.69 11.57 13.82
N TRP A 74 3.58 11.76 14.53
CA TRP A 74 3.64 12.27 15.91
C TRP A 74 4.26 11.25 16.86
N GLU A 75 3.94 9.95 16.73
CA GLU A 75 4.57 8.91 17.58
C GLU A 75 6.09 8.89 17.38
N ALA A 76 6.53 8.91 16.12
CA ALA A 76 7.94 9.02 15.76
C ALA A 76 8.60 10.27 16.35
N ARG A 77 7.91 11.41 16.33
CA ARG A 77 8.41 12.66 16.92
C ARG A 77 8.59 12.56 18.44
N SER A 78 7.63 11.94 19.12
CA SER A 78 7.66 11.77 20.57
C SER A 78 8.79 10.82 21.02
N GLY A 79 9.15 9.85 20.18
CA GLY A 79 10.34 9.00 20.36
C GLY A 79 11.66 9.70 19.98
N GLY A 80 11.59 10.94 19.50
CA GLY A 80 12.73 11.76 19.12
C GLY A 80 13.38 11.41 17.78
N ALA A 81 12.65 10.72 16.90
CA ALA A 81 13.10 10.46 15.53
C ALA A 81 13.01 11.73 14.67
N GLN A 82 13.97 11.91 13.76
CA GLN A 82 13.91 12.96 12.73
C GLN A 82 13.21 12.46 11.47
N LEU A 83 13.26 11.15 11.23
CA LEU A 83 12.71 10.51 10.04
C LEU A 83 11.86 9.29 10.40
N LEU A 84 10.83 9.04 9.60
CA LEU A 84 10.02 7.83 9.65
C LEU A 84 10.19 7.05 8.34
N ASP A 85 10.82 5.87 8.39
CA ASP A 85 11.14 4.94 7.27
C ASP A 85 9.90 4.18 6.75
N VAL A 86 8.86 4.93 6.43
CA VAL A 86 7.66 4.51 5.70
C VAL A 86 7.10 5.73 4.94
N PRO A 87 6.42 5.53 3.80
CA PRO A 87 5.86 4.26 3.32
C PRO A 87 6.75 3.49 2.33
N ASP A 88 6.47 2.20 2.18
CA ASP A 88 6.94 1.45 1.02
C ASP A 88 6.07 1.80 -0.21
N VAL A 89 6.70 2.29 -1.28
CA VAL A 89 6.07 2.79 -2.50
C VAL A 89 6.19 1.78 -3.65
N ASN A 90 6.80 0.61 -3.39
CA ASN A 90 6.83 -0.47 -4.37
C ASN A 90 5.42 -1.03 -4.65
N LEU A 91 5.27 -1.69 -5.80
CA LEU A 91 4.00 -2.31 -6.18
C LEU A 91 3.91 -3.77 -5.71
N LYS A 92 2.68 -4.24 -5.50
CA LYS A 92 2.41 -5.68 -5.39
C LYS A 92 2.51 -6.33 -6.77
N ARG A 93 3.70 -6.83 -7.12
CA ARG A 93 3.93 -7.60 -8.37
C ARG A 93 3.09 -8.88 -8.40
N GLY A 94 3.02 -9.56 -7.26
CA GLY A 94 2.29 -10.80 -7.07
C GLY A 94 1.93 -11.03 -5.60
N PRO A 95 1.16 -12.08 -5.30
CA PRO A 95 0.54 -12.30 -3.99
C PRO A 95 1.47 -12.91 -2.94
N LEU A 96 2.70 -13.26 -3.31
CA LEU A 96 3.62 -14.02 -2.46
C LEU A 96 4.61 -13.17 -1.67
N SER A 97 4.68 -11.87 -1.91
CA SER A 97 5.66 -11.02 -1.24
C SER A 97 5.52 -11.10 0.29
N GLY A 98 6.62 -11.34 0.99
CA GLY A 98 6.67 -11.36 2.46
C GLY A 98 6.30 -10.00 3.08
N ARG A 99 6.38 -8.92 2.31
CA ARG A 99 6.05 -7.55 2.73
C ARG A 99 4.72 -7.04 2.17
N SER A 100 3.82 -7.96 1.82
CA SER A 100 2.49 -7.60 1.31
C SER A 100 1.71 -6.69 2.26
N ALA A 101 1.92 -6.80 3.58
CA ALA A 101 1.32 -5.92 4.58
C ALA A 101 1.82 -4.46 4.51
N ASP A 102 3.11 -4.28 4.20
CA ASP A 102 3.77 -2.97 4.15
C ASP A 102 3.58 -2.26 2.80
N THR A 103 2.98 -2.95 1.82
CA THR A 103 2.82 -2.49 0.45
C THR A 103 1.37 -2.10 0.17
N TRP A 104 1.15 -0.97 -0.52
CA TRP A 104 -0.19 -0.44 -0.76
C TRP A 104 -1.02 -1.28 -1.75
N ALA A 105 -0.62 -1.29 -3.02
CA ALA A 105 -1.47 -1.80 -4.11
C ALA A 105 -0.64 -2.36 -5.28
N GLU A 106 -1.33 -3.02 -6.21
CA GLU A 106 -0.74 -3.46 -7.49
C GLU A 106 -0.70 -2.36 -8.57
N ASP A 107 -1.37 -1.23 -8.34
CA ASP A 107 -1.53 -0.15 -9.31
C ASP A 107 -0.73 1.12 -8.91
N PRO A 108 0.07 1.70 -9.84
CA PRO A 108 0.91 2.86 -9.52
C PRO A 108 0.14 4.14 -9.21
N CYS A 109 -1.05 4.35 -9.79
CA CYS A 109 -1.86 5.53 -9.50
C CYS A 109 -2.36 5.50 -8.06
N LEU A 110 -2.88 4.34 -7.63
CA LEU A 110 -3.34 4.17 -6.24
C LEU A 110 -2.18 4.25 -5.25
N THR A 111 -1.10 3.49 -5.49
CA THR A 111 0.09 3.49 -4.60
C THR A 111 0.69 4.89 -4.47
N GLY A 112 0.88 5.60 -5.57
CA GLY A 112 1.47 6.95 -5.56
C GLY A 112 0.62 7.96 -4.79
N ALA A 113 -0.69 7.99 -5.02
CA ALA A 113 -1.60 8.92 -4.36
C ALA A 113 -1.68 8.70 -2.84
N LEU A 114 -1.74 7.43 -2.41
CA LEU A 114 -1.78 7.09 -0.98
C LEU A 114 -0.44 7.35 -0.29
N ALA A 115 0.67 6.97 -0.93
CA ALA A 115 2.00 7.24 -0.41
C ALA A 115 2.27 8.74 -0.26
N ALA A 116 1.91 9.56 -1.25
CA ALA A 116 2.04 11.01 -1.19
C ALA A 116 1.24 11.60 -0.02
N ALA A 117 -0.02 11.21 0.13
CA ALA A 117 -0.86 11.70 1.22
C ALA A 117 -0.38 11.24 2.60
N PHE A 118 0.10 10.00 2.72
CA PHE A 118 0.73 9.50 3.94
C PHE A 118 1.97 10.34 4.31
N LEU A 119 2.86 10.60 3.36
CA LEU A 119 4.05 11.44 3.57
C LEU A 119 3.68 12.86 4.03
N GLN A 120 2.66 13.48 3.42
CA GLN A 120 2.13 14.77 3.86
C GLN A 120 1.64 14.71 5.31
N GLY A 121 0.95 13.62 5.69
CA GLY A 121 0.52 13.35 7.06
C GLY A 121 1.69 13.32 8.03
N VAL A 122 2.70 12.46 7.77
CA VAL A 122 3.91 12.33 8.60
C VAL A 122 4.59 13.69 8.80
N GLN A 123 4.74 14.44 7.70
CA GLN A 123 5.44 15.72 7.71
C GLN A 123 4.65 16.83 8.42
N SER A 124 3.32 16.77 8.43
CA SER A 124 2.48 17.68 9.21
C SER A 124 2.71 17.55 10.72
N ALA A 125 3.17 16.38 11.20
CA ALA A 125 3.51 16.15 12.60
C ALA A 125 4.90 16.69 12.99
N GLY A 126 5.70 17.16 12.03
CA GLY A 126 7.05 17.69 12.27
C GLY A 126 8.17 16.64 12.22
N VAL A 127 7.94 15.47 11.62
CA VAL A 127 8.94 14.43 11.33
C VAL A 127 9.08 14.31 9.81
N GLY A 128 10.29 14.07 9.31
CA GLY A 128 10.46 13.85 7.87
C GLY A 128 9.93 12.48 7.44
N GLY A 129 9.11 12.46 6.39
CA GLY A 129 8.70 11.21 5.75
C GLY A 129 9.81 10.65 4.86
N CYS A 130 9.97 9.33 4.85
CA CYS A 130 10.92 8.62 3.99
C CYS A 130 10.18 7.72 3.00
N ALA A 131 10.21 8.06 1.71
CA ALA A 131 9.68 7.18 0.67
C ALA A 131 10.71 6.10 0.33
N GLY A 132 10.33 4.82 0.37
CA GLY A 132 11.25 3.72 0.08
C GLY A 132 10.54 2.51 -0.52
N ARG A 133 11.22 1.42 -0.86
CA ARG A 133 12.66 1.36 -1.15
C ARG A 133 12.85 1.53 -2.66
N LEU A 134 13.43 2.64 -3.09
CA LEU A 134 13.66 2.96 -4.50
C LEU A 134 14.73 2.00 -5.04
N ALA A 135 14.48 1.16 -6.05
CA ALA A 135 13.18 0.82 -6.66
C ALA A 135 13.08 -0.70 -6.90
N VAL A 136 11.89 -1.18 -7.31
CA VAL A 136 11.63 -2.57 -7.75
C VAL A 136 11.91 -3.61 -6.64
N VAL A 137 11.52 -3.27 -5.42
CA VAL A 137 11.58 -4.19 -4.27
C VAL A 137 10.22 -4.85 -4.11
N ASN A 138 10.00 -5.95 -4.85
CA ASN A 138 8.71 -6.65 -4.89
C ASN A 138 8.77 -8.09 -4.33
N GLN A 139 9.91 -8.48 -3.76
CA GLN A 139 10.16 -9.79 -3.14
C GLN A 139 11.26 -9.69 -2.07
N GLU A 140 11.24 -10.61 -1.10
CA GLU A 140 12.24 -10.70 -0.03
C GLU A 140 13.34 -11.72 -0.32
N THR A 141 13.04 -12.79 -1.06
CA THR A 141 14.03 -13.78 -1.48
C THR A 141 15.15 -13.10 -2.25
N ASP A 142 16.37 -13.25 -1.73
CA ASP A 142 17.63 -12.71 -2.26
C ASP A 142 17.66 -11.18 -2.49
N ARG A 143 16.75 -10.45 -1.84
CA ARG A 143 16.51 -9.00 -2.05
C ARG A 143 17.77 -8.13 -2.08
N ARG A 144 18.81 -8.48 -1.31
CA ARG A 144 20.06 -7.70 -1.18
C ARG A 144 21.07 -7.93 -2.30
N THR A 145 20.95 -9.03 -3.04
CA THR A 145 21.93 -9.45 -4.07
C THR A 145 21.31 -9.65 -5.44
N LEU A 146 19.99 -9.81 -5.51
CA LEU A 146 19.25 -10.08 -6.73
C LEU A 146 19.41 -8.95 -7.77
N ASN A 147 19.64 -9.34 -9.02
CA ASN A 147 19.54 -8.46 -10.17
C ASN A 147 18.14 -8.52 -10.78
N ARG A 148 17.36 -7.45 -10.59
CA ARG A 148 16.03 -7.30 -11.16
C ARG A 148 16.17 -6.84 -12.60
N ARG A 149 15.70 -7.65 -13.54
CA ARG A 149 15.71 -7.33 -14.97
C ARG A 149 14.33 -6.89 -15.42
N VAL A 150 14.19 -5.59 -15.69
CA VAL A 150 12.93 -4.93 -16.04
C VAL A 150 13.15 -4.11 -17.30
N ASP A 151 12.28 -4.27 -18.30
CA ASP A 151 12.36 -3.43 -19.50
C ASP A 151 12.00 -1.98 -19.20
N GLU A 152 12.52 -1.07 -20.03
CA GLU A 152 12.40 0.38 -19.82
C GLU A 152 10.93 0.84 -19.80
N ARG A 153 10.08 0.29 -20.67
CA ARG A 153 8.65 0.66 -20.70
C ARG A 153 7.98 0.29 -19.39
N THR A 154 8.23 -0.90 -18.89
CA THR A 154 7.66 -1.37 -17.62
C THR A 154 8.17 -0.60 -16.42
N LEU A 155 9.46 -0.26 -16.39
CA LEU A 155 10.02 0.60 -15.35
C LEU A 155 9.32 1.96 -15.31
N GLN A 156 9.14 2.58 -16.48
CA GLN A 156 8.54 3.92 -16.62
C GLN A 156 7.02 3.95 -16.47
N GLU A 157 6.30 2.87 -16.82
CA GLU A 157 4.83 2.83 -16.72
C GLU A 157 4.31 2.26 -15.39
N LEU A 158 5.11 1.46 -14.66
CA LEU A 158 4.68 0.79 -13.42
C LEU A 158 5.51 1.16 -12.21
N TYR A 159 6.81 0.88 -12.23
CA TYR A 159 7.61 0.87 -10.99
C TYR A 159 8.11 2.26 -10.56
N LEU A 160 8.28 3.18 -11.49
CA LEU A 160 8.71 4.55 -11.20
C LEU A 160 7.57 5.56 -10.94
N PRO A 161 6.39 5.50 -11.61
CA PRO A 161 5.36 6.53 -11.44
C PRO A 161 4.82 6.70 -10.02
N ALA A 162 4.76 5.62 -9.23
CA ALA A 162 4.36 5.71 -7.83
C ALA A 162 5.38 6.52 -7.01
N PHE A 163 6.69 6.31 -7.25
CA PHE A 163 7.75 7.10 -6.63
C PHE A 163 7.76 8.54 -7.14
N GLU A 164 7.55 8.76 -8.45
CA GLU A 164 7.43 10.11 -9.01
C GLU A 164 6.31 10.90 -8.30
N THR A 165 5.13 10.29 -8.17
CA THR A 165 3.99 10.90 -7.46
C THR A 165 4.32 11.14 -5.99
N ALA A 166 4.88 10.15 -5.29
CA ALA A 166 5.28 10.29 -3.89
C ALA A 166 6.31 11.41 -3.69
N VAL A 167 7.26 11.59 -4.62
CA VAL A 167 8.28 12.63 -4.56
C VAL A 167 7.70 14.01 -4.87
N ARG A 168 6.97 14.14 -5.97
CA ARG A 168 6.42 15.43 -6.42
C ARG A 168 5.34 15.96 -5.48
N ASP A 169 4.40 15.10 -5.08
CA ASP A 169 3.22 15.51 -4.34
C ASP A 169 3.40 15.32 -2.83
N GLY A 170 4.13 14.29 -2.42
CA GLY A 170 4.45 14.02 -1.02
C GLY A 170 5.62 14.82 -0.48
N GLN A 171 6.53 15.28 -1.36
CA GLN A 171 7.74 16.05 -1.01
C GLN A 171 8.48 15.46 0.21
N PRO A 172 8.88 14.18 0.16
CA PRO A 172 9.49 13.51 1.30
C PRO A 172 10.82 14.17 1.68
N ARG A 173 11.14 14.19 2.98
CA ARG A 173 12.45 14.67 3.46
C ARG A 173 13.58 13.72 3.11
N ALA A 174 13.28 12.44 2.92
CA ALA A 174 14.25 11.47 2.47
C ALA A 174 13.67 10.40 1.55
N VAL A 175 14.54 9.77 0.78
CA VAL A 175 14.22 8.58 -0.03
C VAL A 175 15.18 7.47 0.37
N VAL A 176 14.67 6.27 0.58
CA VAL A 176 15.51 5.10 0.89
C VAL A 176 15.84 4.35 -0.38
N CYS A 177 17.13 4.26 -0.67
CA CYS A 177 17.70 3.47 -1.75
C CYS A 177 17.84 1.99 -1.32
N SER A 178 17.44 1.10 -2.22
CA SER A 178 17.47 -0.36 -2.00
C SER A 178 18.81 -1.01 -2.36
N ALA A 179 19.08 -2.15 -1.74
CA ALA A 179 20.16 -3.06 -2.06
C ALA A 179 19.82 -3.91 -3.31
N GLY A 180 20.82 -4.61 -3.81
CA GLY A 180 20.72 -5.42 -5.03
C GLY A 180 21.00 -4.61 -6.29
N LEU A 181 20.58 -5.17 -7.43
CA LEU A 181 20.82 -4.58 -8.74
C LEU A 181 19.51 -4.36 -9.51
N LEU A 182 19.49 -3.33 -10.33
CA LEU A 182 18.49 -3.08 -11.35
C LEU A 182 19.20 -3.08 -12.70
N ASN A 183 18.82 -3.99 -13.59
CA ASN A 183 19.40 -4.14 -14.93
C ASN A 183 20.95 -4.19 -14.95
N GLY A 184 21.55 -4.82 -13.94
CA GLY A 184 23.00 -4.99 -13.82
C GLY A 184 23.73 -3.87 -13.07
N THR A 185 23.06 -2.77 -12.72
CA THR A 185 23.63 -1.66 -11.94
C THR A 185 23.21 -1.78 -10.48
N ARG A 186 24.14 -1.57 -9.53
CA ARG A 186 23.75 -1.47 -8.11
C ARG A 186 22.91 -0.23 -7.92
N ILE A 187 21.75 -0.38 -7.30
CA ILE A 187 20.75 0.69 -7.22
C ILE A 187 21.31 1.91 -6.47
N CYS A 188 22.08 1.69 -5.40
CA CYS A 188 22.72 2.79 -4.66
C CYS A 188 24.01 3.35 -5.29
N GLU A 189 24.41 2.84 -6.45
CA GLU A 189 25.50 3.36 -7.28
C GLU A 189 24.97 3.86 -8.65
N ASP A 190 23.65 3.91 -8.85
CA ASP A 190 23.00 4.29 -10.11
C ASP A 190 22.78 5.81 -10.19
N THR A 191 23.65 6.51 -10.94
CA THR A 191 23.56 7.96 -11.12
C THR A 191 22.34 8.37 -11.95
N ALA A 192 21.93 7.58 -12.93
CA ALA A 192 20.79 7.88 -13.79
C ALA A 192 19.48 7.84 -12.98
N LEU A 193 19.37 6.89 -12.05
CA LEU A 193 18.22 6.80 -11.16
C LEU A 193 18.26 7.86 -10.05
N LEU A 194 19.37 7.95 -9.31
CA LEU A 194 19.44 8.75 -8.07
C LEU A 194 19.67 10.24 -8.30
N THR A 195 20.33 10.62 -9.39
CA THR A 195 20.62 12.02 -9.71
C THR A 195 19.77 12.50 -10.86
N ASP A 196 19.86 11.88 -12.04
CA ASP A 196 19.18 12.41 -13.24
C ASP A 196 17.65 12.31 -13.12
N THR A 197 17.15 11.15 -12.68
CA THR A 197 15.70 10.92 -12.52
C THR A 197 15.18 11.53 -11.22
N LEU A 198 15.69 11.06 -10.07
CA LEU A 198 15.16 11.46 -8.76
C LEU A 198 15.35 12.96 -8.48
N ARG A 199 16.57 13.49 -8.59
CA ARG A 199 16.84 14.91 -8.29
C ARG A 199 16.53 15.82 -9.48
N GLY A 200 16.89 15.39 -10.69
CA GLY A 200 16.68 16.16 -11.93
C GLY A 200 15.21 16.16 -12.35
N ALA A 201 14.73 15.05 -12.91
CA ALA A 201 13.40 14.98 -13.50
C ALA A 201 12.27 15.18 -12.48
N TRP A 202 12.36 14.57 -11.29
CA TRP A 202 11.31 14.66 -10.27
C TRP A 202 11.48 15.84 -9.31
N GLY A 203 12.65 16.50 -9.30
CA GLY A 203 12.92 17.66 -8.45
C GLY A 203 13.11 17.33 -6.96
N PHE A 204 13.58 16.12 -6.63
CA PHE A 204 13.82 15.73 -5.24
C PHE A 204 14.92 16.56 -4.57
N ALA A 205 14.56 17.24 -3.48
CA ALA A 205 15.45 18.13 -2.72
C ALA A 205 15.88 17.57 -1.34
N GLY A 206 15.44 16.35 -1.00
CA GLY A 206 15.74 15.71 0.28
C GLY A 206 17.06 14.92 0.30
N ALA A 207 17.22 14.11 1.35
CA ALA A 207 18.35 13.20 1.52
C ALA A 207 18.06 11.80 0.96
N VAL A 208 19.02 11.18 0.27
CA VAL A 208 18.93 9.76 -0.10
C VAL A 208 19.67 8.92 0.95
N LEU A 209 18.98 7.96 1.54
CA LEU A 209 19.54 7.04 2.54
C LEU A 209 19.74 5.65 1.93
N ALA A 210 20.95 5.10 1.99
CA ALA A 210 21.17 3.71 1.65
C ALA A 210 20.63 2.80 2.76
N GLU A 211 19.86 1.77 2.39
CA GLU A 211 19.43 0.78 3.36
C GLU A 211 20.62 -0.06 3.90
N PRO A 212 20.51 -0.62 5.11
CA PRO A 212 21.54 -1.49 5.66
C PRO A 212 21.90 -2.65 4.71
N GLY A 213 23.19 -2.75 4.36
CA GLY A 213 23.72 -3.76 3.45
C GLY A 213 23.75 -3.37 1.97
N ALA A 214 23.26 -2.19 1.59
CA ALA A 214 23.30 -1.72 0.20
C ALA A 214 24.67 -1.12 -0.21
N VAL A 215 25.45 -0.63 0.75
CA VAL A 215 26.72 0.08 0.50
C VAL A 215 27.87 -0.91 0.33
N GLN A 216 28.49 -0.92 -0.86
CA GLN A 216 29.72 -1.69 -1.13
C GLN A 216 30.95 -0.75 -1.17
N ASP A 217 30.83 0.32 -1.94
CA ASP A 217 31.80 1.41 -2.01
C ASP A 217 31.11 2.73 -1.60
N PRO A 218 31.42 3.28 -0.42
CA PRO A 218 30.76 4.50 0.06
C PRO A 218 31.08 5.72 -0.80
N ALA A 219 32.25 5.79 -1.45
CA ALA A 219 32.60 6.92 -2.32
C ALA A 219 31.77 6.90 -3.61
N ARG A 220 31.66 5.73 -4.26
CA ARG A 220 30.78 5.57 -5.44
C ARG A 220 29.31 5.79 -5.11
N THR A 221 28.89 5.32 -3.94
CA THR A 221 27.51 5.49 -3.44
C THR A 221 27.16 6.97 -3.26
N LEU A 222 28.04 7.75 -2.62
CA LEU A 222 27.86 9.21 -2.49
C LEU A 222 27.92 9.92 -3.83
N ALA A 223 28.86 9.54 -4.71
CA ALA A 223 28.97 10.12 -6.05
C ALA A 223 27.68 9.95 -6.87
N ALA A 224 27.02 8.79 -6.77
CA ALA A 224 25.78 8.50 -7.48
C ALA A 224 24.57 9.32 -7.01
N GLY A 225 24.60 9.84 -5.77
CA GLY A 225 23.54 10.71 -5.24
C GLY A 225 23.05 10.36 -3.84
N VAL A 226 23.59 9.31 -3.20
CA VAL A 226 23.31 8.97 -1.80
C VAL A 226 23.92 10.01 -0.86
N ASP A 227 23.22 10.35 0.22
CA ASP A 227 23.70 11.30 1.23
C ASP A 227 23.98 10.64 2.58
N PHE A 228 23.31 9.52 2.89
CA PHE A 228 23.56 8.70 4.07
C PHE A 228 23.95 7.28 3.67
N ALA A 229 25.21 6.92 3.88
CA ALA A 229 25.77 5.63 3.51
C ALA A 229 26.41 4.98 4.75
N PRO A 230 25.68 4.13 5.49
CA PRO A 230 26.22 3.44 6.66
C PRO A 230 27.48 2.63 6.31
N ALA A 231 28.64 3.16 6.64
CA ALA A 231 29.96 2.61 6.33
C ALA A 231 31.03 3.21 7.25
N ASP A 232 32.28 2.76 7.09
CA ASP A 232 33.43 3.39 7.74
C ASP A 232 33.67 4.79 7.15
N ALA A 233 33.61 5.83 8.00
CA ALA A 233 33.83 7.21 7.63
C ALA A 233 35.26 7.46 7.12
N GLY A 234 36.26 6.71 7.60
CA GLY A 234 37.65 6.83 7.15
C GLY A 234 37.79 6.60 5.65
N ARG A 235 37.03 5.66 5.09
CA ARG A 235 37.01 5.37 3.63
C ARG A 235 36.53 6.58 2.81
N LEU A 236 35.62 7.39 3.33
CA LEU A 236 35.17 8.61 2.66
C LEU A 236 36.21 9.71 2.73
N VAL A 237 36.87 9.87 3.89
CA VAL A 237 37.96 10.84 4.07
C VAL A 237 39.11 10.52 3.13
N ASP A 238 39.55 9.25 3.08
CA ASP A 238 40.60 8.78 2.18
C ASP A 238 40.24 9.02 0.70
N ALA A 239 38.97 8.80 0.33
CA ALA A 239 38.49 9.02 -1.03
C ALA A 239 38.53 10.51 -1.42
N VAL A 240 38.19 11.43 -0.50
CA VAL A 240 38.31 12.87 -0.74
C VAL A 240 39.77 13.30 -0.84
N GLN A 241 40.62 12.86 0.10
CA GLN A 241 42.03 13.22 0.14
C GLN A 241 42.80 12.72 -1.10
N SER A 242 42.42 11.56 -1.64
CA SER A 242 43.01 11.00 -2.87
C SER A 242 42.42 11.58 -4.16
N GLY A 243 41.35 12.38 -4.08
CA GLY A 243 40.62 12.92 -5.24
C GLY A 243 39.68 11.92 -5.93
N ALA A 244 39.45 10.74 -5.35
CA ALA A 244 38.48 9.76 -5.84
C ALA A 244 37.02 10.19 -5.60
N LEU A 245 36.77 11.09 -4.64
CA LEU A 245 35.49 11.73 -4.38
C LEU A 245 35.69 13.24 -4.30
N ASP A 246 34.92 14.01 -5.07
CA ASP A 246 34.96 15.47 -4.98
C ASP A 246 34.39 15.93 -3.62
N GLU A 247 35.09 16.83 -2.93
CA GLU A 247 34.65 17.33 -1.61
C GLU A 247 33.26 18.00 -1.67
N SER A 248 32.88 18.58 -2.82
CA SER A 248 31.54 19.15 -3.01
C SER A 248 30.42 18.11 -2.90
N VAL A 249 30.69 16.83 -3.24
CA VAL A 249 29.74 15.73 -3.05
C VAL A 249 29.54 15.43 -1.58
N LEU A 250 30.63 15.41 -0.81
CA LEU A 250 30.58 15.24 0.65
C LEU A 250 29.88 16.43 1.32
N ASN A 251 30.11 17.65 0.84
CA ASN A 251 29.43 18.86 1.31
C ASN A 251 27.92 18.82 1.03
N ARG A 252 27.51 18.36 -0.16
CA ARG A 252 26.09 18.16 -0.51
C ARG A 252 25.43 17.17 0.43
N ALA A 253 26.07 16.01 0.64
CA ALA A 253 25.57 14.96 1.51
C ALA A 253 25.40 15.47 2.94
N ALA A 254 26.44 16.09 3.52
CA ALA A 254 26.38 16.69 4.84
C ALA A 254 25.30 17.78 4.94
N SER A 255 25.14 18.63 3.92
CA SER A 255 24.09 19.66 3.87
C SER A 255 22.68 19.06 3.96
N ASN A 256 22.42 17.98 3.23
CA ASN A 256 21.12 17.29 3.21
C ASN A 256 20.81 16.66 4.58
N ILE A 257 21.80 16.04 5.23
CA ILE A 257 21.65 15.49 6.57
C ILE A 257 21.43 16.61 7.60
N ILE A 258 22.21 17.69 7.56
CA ILE A 258 22.05 18.83 8.46
C ILE A 258 20.66 19.46 8.31
N ARG A 259 20.13 19.62 7.10
CA ARG A 259 18.76 20.12 6.88
C ARG A 259 17.71 19.30 7.64
N ILE A 260 17.88 17.97 7.71
CA ILE A 260 17.00 17.08 8.45
C ILE A 260 17.19 17.27 9.96
N LEU A 261 18.44 17.32 10.43
CA LEU A 261 18.78 17.49 11.85
C LEU A 261 18.33 18.86 12.41
N LEU A 262 18.33 19.91 11.58
CA LEU A 262 17.91 21.26 11.96
C LEU A 262 16.40 21.44 12.03
N VAL A 263 15.59 20.46 11.60
CA VAL A 263 14.16 20.45 11.87
C VAL A 263 13.96 20.10 13.35
N ALA A 264 14.25 21.08 14.21
CA ALA A 264 14.08 21.00 15.65
C ALA A 264 12.81 21.76 16.04
N SER A 265 11.75 21.02 16.33
CA SER A 265 10.61 21.53 17.10
C SER A 265 10.68 20.92 18.51
N PRO A 266 10.16 21.59 19.54
CA PRO A 266 10.06 20.99 20.88
C PRO A 266 9.41 19.62 20.75
N GLN A 267 10.09 18.58 21.23
CA GLN A 267 9.56 17.21 21.18
C GLN A 267 8.36 17.15 22.12
N PRO A 268 7.17 16.75 21.63
CA PRO A 268 6.02 16.56 22.51
C PRO A 268 6.34 15.42 23.48
N SER A 269 5.90 15.56 24.73
CA SER A 269 6.01 14.46 25.68
C SER A 269 5.07 13.34 25.23
N PRO A 270 5.45 12.06 25.35
CA PRO A 270 4.53 10.94 25.17
C PRO A 270 3.27 11.04 26.06
N ALA A 271 3.33 11.79 27.16
CA ALA A 271 2.19 12.07 28.04
C ALA A 271 1.17 13.05 27.45
N ASP A 272 1.54 13.81 26.41
CA ASP A 272 0.68 14.81 25.80
C ASP A 272 -0.32 14.19 24.78
N ARG A 273 -0.27 12.87 24.55
CA ARG A 273 -1.12 12.18 23.58
C ARG A 273 -2.37 11.58 24.19
N ASP A 274 -3.50 11.86 23.56
CA ASP A 274 -4.75 11.14 23.81
C ASP A 274 -4.77 9.80 23.07
N ARG A 275 -4.33 8.74 23.77
CA ARG A 275 -4.38 7.36 23.26
C ARG A 275 -5.80 6.88 22.92
N THR A 276 -6.83 7.46 23.54
CA THR A 276 -8.22 7.10 23.26
C THR A 276 -8.64 7.63 21.89
N ALA A 277 -8.20 8.84 21.55
CA ALA A 277 -8.43 9.41 20.23
C ALA A 277 -7.70 8.61 19.13
N ASP A 278 -6.47 8.16 19.37
CA ASP A 278 -5.73 7.33 18.40
C ASP A 278 -6.33 5.94 18.21
N ARG A 279 -6.79 5.29 19.29
CA ARG A 279 -7.57 4.05 19.21
C ARG A 279 -8.83 4.23 18.39
N SER A 280 -9.57 5.30 18.66
CA SER A 280 -10.79 5.64 17.91
C SER A 280 -10.47 5.89 16.44
N LEU A 281 -9.33 6.52 16.14
CA LEU A 281 -8.83 6.68 14.77
C LEU A 281 -8.51 5.32 14.14
N ALA A 282 -7.78 4.42 14.81
CA ALA A 282 -7.47 3.10 14.29
C ALA A 282 -8.74 2.30 13.94
N VAL A 283 -9.76 2.35 14.81
CA VAL A 283 -11.09 1.75 14.55
C VAL A 283 -11.75 2.38 13.32
N GLU A 284 -11.73 3.70 13.20
CA GLU A 284 -12.32 4.38 12.03
C GLU A 284 -11.59 4.01 10.74
N LEU A 285 -10.26 4.03 10.73
CA LEU A 285 -9.48 3.67 9.55
C LEU A 285 -9.70 2.19 9.16
N ALA A 286 -9.86 1.30 10.14
CA ALA A 286 -10.21 -0.10 9.91
C ALA A 286 -11.62 -0.25 9.28
N LYS A 287 -12.62 0.51 9.74
CA LYS A 287 -13.97 0.53 9.13
C LYS A 287 -13.93 1.02 7.68
N GLN A 288 -13.12 2.06 7.40
CA GLN A 288 -12.94 2.61 6.06
C GLN A 288 -12.23 1.65 5.09
N SER A 289 -11.58 0.61 5.62
CA SER A 289 -10.72 -0.33 4.89
C SER A 289 -11.31 -1.72 4.71
N GLY A 290 -12.32 -2.09 5.52
CA GLY A 290 -13.01 -3.38 5.40
C GLY A 290 -13.70 -3.55 4.05
N VAL A 291 -13.37 -4.64 3.35
CA VAL A 291 -13.88 -4.92 2.00
C VAL A 291 -14.89 -6.05 2.05
N LEU A 292 -16.16 -5.75 1.76
CA LEU A 292 -17.19 -6.78 1.59
C LEU A 292 -17.09 -7.36 0.17
N LEU A 293 -16.73 -8.62 0.06
CA LEU A 293 -16.34 -9.23 -1.22
C LEU A 293 -17.48 -9.96 -1.89
N ARG A 294 -18.32 -10.55 -1.05
CA ARG A 294 -19.52 -11.28 -1.42
C ARG A 294 -20.54 -11.03 -0.34
N ASN A 295 -21.79 -10.86 -0.74
CA ASN A 295 -22.92 -10.85 0.17
C ASN A 295 -24.17 -11.33 -0.55
N LEU A 296 -24.66 -12.50 -0.19
CA LEU A 296 -25.93 -13.06 -0.67
C LEU A 296 -27.10 -12.84 0.29
N GLY A 297 -26.93 -11.94 1.27
CA GLY A 297 -27.99 -11.50 2.18
C GLY A 297 -27.80 -11.89 3.65
N ALA A 298 -26.73 -12.60 4.01
CA ALA A 298 -26.44 -12.88 5.43
C ALA A 298 -25.93 -11.67 6.22
N LEU A 299 -25.39 -10.65 5.54
CA LEU A 299 -24.95 -9.40 6.15
C LEU A 299 -25.82 -8.21 5.69
N PRO A 300 -26.06 -7.21 6.56
CA PRO A 300 -25.63 -7.15 7.96
C PRO A 300 -26.43 -8.10 8.86
N LEU A 301 -25.81 -8.55 9.95
CA LEU A 301 -26.47 -9.27 11.04
C LEU A 301 -27.45 -8.36 11.76
N HIS A 302 -28.50 -8.93 12.38
CA HIS A 302 -29.56 -8.15 13.00
C HIS A 302 -29.70 -8.42 14.50
N LYS A 303 -30.02 -7.38 15.27
CA LYS A 303 -30.20 -7.47 16.72
C LYS A 303 -31.17 -8.60 17.10
N GLY A 304 -30.73 -9.45 18.03
CA GLY A 304 -31.52 -10.58 18.53
C GLY A 304 -31.30 -11.90 17.80
N GLN A 305 -30.64 -11.87 16.64
CA GLN A 305 -30.18 -13.06 15.91
C GLN A 305 -29.15 -13.82 16.75
N LYS A 306 -29.28 -15.16 16.82
CA LYS A 306 -28.31 -16.05 17.47
C LYS A 306 -27.19 -16.34 16.48
N VAL A 307 -25.97 -15.95 16.81
CA VAL A 307 -24.84 -16.05 15.89
C VAL A 307 -23.75 -16.94 16.48
N ALA A 308 -23.29 -17.94 15.73
CA ALA A 308 -22.12 -18.72 16.10
C ALA A 308 -20.85 -18.02 15.61
N TYR A 309 -19.96 -17.64 16.52
CA TYR A 309 -18.61 -17.16 16.17
C TYR A 309 -17.66 -18.36 16.23
N ILE A 310 -16.96 -18.62 15.12
CA ILE A 310 -16.14 -19.81 14.93
C ILE A 310 -14.74 -19.38 14.48
N GLY A 311 -13.68 -20.01 15.01
CA GLY A 311 -12.30 -19.72 14.66
C GLY A 311 -11.58 -18.93 15.75
N ALA A 312 -10.38 -19.36 16.14
CA ALA A 312 -9.59 -18.69 17.17
C ALA A 312 -9.30 -17.21 16.88
N PHE A 313 -9.33 -16.77 15.61
CA PHE A 313 -9.17 -15.36 15.25
C PHE A 313 -10.31 -14.45 15.74
N ALA A 314 -11.44 -15.00 16.21
CA ALA A 314 -12.50 -14.23 16.85
C ALA A 314 -12.07 -13.68 18.21
N ASP A 315 -11.29 -14.47 18.97
CA ASP A 315 -10.75 -14.14 20.30
C ASP A 315 -9.31 -13.58 20.22
N HIS A 316 -8.52 -14.09 19.27
CA HIS A 316 -7.12 -13.73 19.04
C HIS A 316 -6.93 -13.19 17.62
N PRO A 317 -7.41 -11.96 17.33
CA PRO A 317 -7.41 -11.42 15.98
C PRO A 317 -5.98 -11.27 15.44
N ARG A 318 -5.82 -11.48 14.12
CA ARG A 318 -4.57 -11.24 13.40
C ARG A 318 -4.61 -9.83 12.83
N TYR A 319 -3.99 -8.88 13.53
CA TYR A 319 -4.11 -7.45 13.24
C TYR A 319 -2.85 -6.82 12.62
N SER A 320 -1.70 -7.47 12.66
CA SER A 320 -0.41 -6.98 12.13
C SER A 320 0.43 -8.12 11.54
N ALA A 321 1.47 -7.80 10.77
CA ALA A 321 2.32 -8.77 10.08
C ALA A 321 3.49 -9.32 10.92
N GLY A 322 3.82 -8.71 12.06
CA GLY A 322 4.87 -9.16 12.98
C GLY A 322 4.57 -8.73 14.42
N HIS A 323 5.38 -9.19 15.39
CA HIS A 323 5.30 -8.68 16.76
C HIS A 323 5.69 -7.19 16.82
N PRO A 324 4.85 -6.38 17.49
CA PRO A 324 4.67 -6.46 18.94
C PRO A 324 3.20 -6.50 19.39
N ARG A 325 2.99 -6.98 20.62
CA ARG A 325 1.69 -6.92 21.30
C ARG A 325 1.31 -5.45 21.48
N ALA A 326 0.36 -4.95 20.69
CA ALA A 326 -0.38 -3.78 21.11
C ALA A 326 -0.87 -4.06 22.55
N PRO A 327 -0.72 -3.12 23.49
CA PRO A 327 -0.92 -3.40 24.91
C PRO A 327 -2.32 -3.96 25.20
N GLN A 328 -3.30 -3.60 24.36
CA GLN A 328 -4.65 -4.15 24.32
C GLN A 328 -5.19 -4.08 22.88
N VAL A 329 -5.73 -5.19 22.37
CA VAL A 329 -6.51 -5.23 21.12
C VAL A 329 -7.90 -5.72 21.48
N THR A 330 -8.94 -5.03 21.03
CA THR A 330 -10.32 -5.49 21.22
C THR A 330 -10.58 -6.62 20.23
N SER A 331 -10.93 -7.80 20.73
CA SER A 331 -11.33 -8.94 19.88
C SER A 331 -12.74 -8.74 19.32
N ALA A 332 -13.13 -9.53 18.32
CA ALA A 332 -14.50 -9.48 17.81
C ALA A 332 -15.50 -9.98 18.87
N ILE A 333 -15.08 -10.88 19.76
CA ILE A 333 -15.87 -11.36 20.89
C ILE A 333 -16.07 -10.23 21.90
N ASP A 334 -15.00 -9.54 22.28
CA ASP A 334 -15.09 -8.43 23.24
C ASP A 334 -15.99 -7.31 22.71
N ALA A 335 -15.83 -6.93 21.44
CA ALA A 335 -16.70 -5.95 20.81
C ALA A 335 -18.18 -6.39 20.81
N ALA A 336 -18.44 -7.65 20.49
CA ALA A 336 -19.79 -8.22 20.52
C ALA A 336 -20.40 -8.21 21.93
N VAL A 337 -19.61 -8.52 22.97
CA VAL A 337 -20.04 -8.45 24.37
C VAL A 337 -20.33 -7.01 24.79
N LEU A 338 -19.46 -6.07 24.44
CA LEU A 338 -19.63 -4.64 24.73
C LEU A 338 -20.92 -4.06 24.10
N HIS A 339 -21.34 -4.60 22.96
CA HIS A 339 -22.57 -4.20 22.26
C HIS A 339 -23.79 -5.09 22.52
N ASP A 340 -23.76 -5.98 23.54
CA ASP A 340 -24.88 -6.87 23.90
C ASP A 340 -25.37 -7.74 22.74
N ARG A 341 -24.44 -8.24 21.90
CA ARG A 341 -24.74 -9.14 20.78
C ARG A 341 -24.92 -10.57 21.29
N LYS A 342 -25.91 -11.29 20.73
CA LYS A 342 -26.19 -12.69 21.09
C LYS A 342 -25.28 -13.65 20.31
N ILE A 343 -24.03 -13.75 20.75
CA ILE A 343 -23.03 -14.65 20.15
C ILE A 343 -22.82 -15.92 20.99
N HIS A 344 -22.49 -17.01 20.31
CA HIS A 344 -21.94 -18.22 20.92
C HIS A 344 -20.61 -18.55 20.26
N TYR A 345 -19.52 -18.52 21.03
CA TYR A 345 -18.17 -18.73 20.53
C TYR A 345 -17.73 -20.19 20.63
N ILE A 346 -17.08 -20.68 19.58
CA ILE A 346 -16.42 -21.99 19.48
C ILE A 346 -15.09 -21.76 18.78
N GLU A 347 -14.01 -22.34 19.30
CA GLU A 347 -12.68 -22.12 18.70
C GLU A 347 -12.60 -22.76 17.31
N GLY A 348 -13.01 -24.02 17.16
CA GLY A 348 -13.03 -24.73 15.87
C GLY A 348 -11.64 -25.09 15.34
N PHE A 349 -10.72 -24.13 15.22
CA PHE A 349 -9.32 -24.30 14.85
C PHE A 349 -8.44 -23.26 15.56
N PRO A 350 -7.16 -23.58 15.84
CA PRO A 350 -6.22 -22.63 16.45
C PRO A 350 -5.75 -21.56 15.46
N ALA A 351 -5.35 -20.39 15.97
CA ALA A 351 -4.92 -19.23 15.17
C ALA A 351 -3.45 -19.31 14.70
N ASP A 352 -2.63 -20.18 15.30
CA ASP A 352 -1.17 -20.18 15.15
C ASP A 352 -0.61 -21.38 14.36
N ARG A 353 -1.44 -22.39 14.05
CA ARG A 353 -1.02 -23.63 13.39
C ARG A 353 -2.12 -24.27 12.56
N ASP A 354 -1.70 -25.03 11.55
CA ASP A 354 -2.61 -25.87 10.76
C ASP A 354 -2.86 -27.19 11.47
N GLN A 355 -3.87 -27.20 12.35
CA GLN A 355 -4.23 -28.38 13.14
C GLN A 355 -5.74 -28.60 13.11
N ARG A 356 -6.12 -29.86 12.93
CA ARG A 356 -7.51 -30.32 13.00
C ARG A 356 -7.73 -31.13 14.28
N ASP A 357 -8.73 -30.73 15.04
CA ASP A 357 -9.35 -31.52 16.10
C ASP A 357 -10.78 -31.86 15.69
N GLU A 358 -11.07 -33.17 15.51
CA GLU A 358 -12.37 -33.59 15.01
C GLU A 358 -13.51 -33.33 16.01
N ALA A 359 -13.25 -33.44 17.31
CA ALA A 359 -14.26 -33.18 18.32
C ALA A 359 -14.65 -31.70 18.32
N GLU A 360 -13.67 -30.81 18.19
CA GLU A 360 -13.91 -29.37 18.12
C GLU A 360 -14.61 -28.97 16.81
N PHE A 361 -14.25 -29.60 15.68
CA PHE A 361 -14.95 -29.40 14.41
C PHE A 361 -16.43 -29.78 14.51
N LEU A 362 -16.75 -30.94 15.09
CA LEU A 362 -18.13 -31.38 15.26
C LEU A 362 -18.92 -30.43 16.17
N ARG A 363 -18.29 -29.90 17.22
CA ARG A 363 -18.89 -28.85 18.07
C ARG A 363 -19.18 -27.57 17.29
N ALA A 364 -18.24 -27.10 16.48
CA ALA A 364 -18.41 -25.91 15.65
C ALA A 364 -19.53 -26.08 14.61
N VAL A 365 -19.60 -27.25 13.95
CA VAL A 365 -20.66 -27.58 12.99
C VAL A 365 -22.04 -27.63 13.67
N ALA A 366 -22.16 -28.31 14.81
CA ALA A 366 -23.41 -28.38 15.56
C ALA A 366 -23.88 -27.01 16.06
N ALA A 367 -22.95 -26.16 16.51
CA ALA A 367 -23.26 -24.79 16.90
C ALA A 367 -23.71 -23.93 15.72
N ALA A 368 -23.09 -24.08 14.55
CA ALA A 368 -23.50 -23.39 13.34
C ALA A 368 -24.90 -23.81 12.86
N GLU A 369 -25.23 -25.10 12.96
CA GLU A 369 -26.55 -25.63 12.61
C GLU A 369 -27.65 -25.09 13.54
N ALA A 370 -27.35 -24.91 14.83
CA ALA A 370 -28.28 -24.39 15.82
C ALA A 370 -28.45 -22.85 15.82
N ALA A 371 -27.59 -22.13 15.09
CA ALA A 371 -27.58 -20.67 15.00
C ALA A 371 -28.39 -20.16 13.81
N ASP A 372 -28.77 -18.88 13.84
CA ASP A 372 -29.43 -18.21 12.71
C ASP A 372 -28.42 -17.79 11.62
N ALA A 373 -27.14 -17.62 12.02
CA ALA A 373 -25.99 -17.37 11.16
C ALA A 373 -24.69 -17.88 11.82
N ALA A 374 -23.68 -18.18 11.01
CA ALA A 374 -22.36 -18.55 11.48
C ALA A 374 -21.32 -17.59 10.88
N VAL A 375 -20.46 -17.02 11.74
CA VAL A 375 -19.35 -16.15 11.34
C VAL A 375 -18.05 -16.86 11.65
N ILE A 376 -17.29 -17.18 10.60
CA ILE A 376 -16.01 -17.88 10.70
C ILE A 376 -14.88 -16.88 10.52
N PHE A 377 -14.03 -16.72 11.53
CA PHE A 377 -12.86 -15.84 11.50
C PHE A 377 -11.65 -16.67 11.07
N ALA A 378 -11.21 -16.47 9.82
CA ALA A 378 -10.17 -17.25 9.17
C ALA A 378 -9.03 -16.33 8.68
N GLY A 379 -7.85 -16.89 8.44
CA GLY A 379 -6.69 -16.07 8.10
C GLY A 379 -5.38 -16.83 8.10
N LEU A 380 -4.31 -16.09 7.82
CA LEU A 380 -2.95 -16.65 7.84
C LEU A 380 -2.33 -16.50 9.23
N PRO A 381 -1.73 -17.57 9.79
CA PRO A 381 -0.99 -17.49 11.04
C PRO A 381 0.29 -16.66 10.85
N GLU A 382 0.87 -16.17 11.95
CA GLU A 382 2.09 -15.35 11.90
C GLU A 382 3.25 -16.05 11.18
N CYS A 383 3.40 -17.36 11.37
CA CYS A 383 4.43 -18.16 10.72
C CYS A 383 4.28 -18.27 9.20
N ALA A 384 3.11 -17.93 8.64
CA ALA A 384 2.85 -17.95 7.21
C ALA A 384 3.14 -16.61 6.50
N GLU A 385 3.25 -15.50 7.24
CA GLU A 385 3.47 -14.16 6.68
C GLU A 385 4.63 -13.47 7.41
N LEU A 386 5.86 -13.87 7.06
CA LEU A 386 7.08 -13.30 7.64
C LEU A 386 7.61 -12.17 6.76
N ALA A 387 7.78 -10.97 7.32
CA ALA A 387 8.33 -9.82 6.60
C ALA A 387 9.72 -10.05 5.98
N ALA A 388 10.46 -11.07 6.44
CA ALA A 388 11.78 -11.43 5.95
C ALA A 388 11.79 -12.59 4.94
N ALA A 389 10.62 -13.15 4.58
CA ALA A 389 10.54 -14.29 3.68
C ALA A 389 9.24 -14.26 2.85
N ASP A 390 9.38 -14.51 1.55
CA ASP A 390 8.22 -14.66 0.68
C ASP A 390 7.43 -15.94 0.99
N ARG A 391 6.11 -15.85 0.81
CA ARG A 391 5.20 -17.00 0.89
C ARG A 391 5.51 -18.00 -0.23
N ARG A 392 5.24 -19.27 0.05
CA ARG A 392 5.39 -20.37 -0.93
C ARG A 392 4.11 -20.73 -1.67
N HIS A 393 2.95 -20.32 -1.16
CA HIS A 393 1.64 -20.59 -1.75
C HIS A 393 0.59 -19.54 -1.35
N MET A 394 -0.60 -19.66 -1.93
CA MET A 394 -1.78 -18.86 -1.60
C MET A 394 -2.81 -19.55 -0.69
N ARG A 395 -2.62 -20.82 -0.36
CA ARG A 395 -3.57 -21.57 0.47
C ARG A 395 -3.65 -21.03 1.91
N LEU A 396 -4.88 -20.93 2.42
CA LEU A 396 -5.15 -20.93 3.87
C LEU A 396 -4.74 -22.28 4.49
N PRO A 397 -4.53 -22.34 5.82
CA PRO A 397 -4.40 -23.60 6.54
C PRO A 397 -5.52 -24.58 6.20
N GLU A 398 -5.17 -25.84 5.99
CA GLU A 398 -6.10 -26.86 5.52
C GLU A 398 -7.23 -27.11 6.53
N CYS A 399 -6.96 -26.99 7.84
CA CYS A 399 -7.99 -27.08 8.87
C CYS A 399 -9.08 -26.02 8.67
N GLN A 400 -8.72 -24.78 8.33
CA GLN A 400 -9.68 -23.70 8.12
C GLN A 400 -10.56 -23.97 6.89
N ASN A 401 -9.95 -24.35 5.76
CA ASN A 401 -10.70 -24.70 4.55
C ASN A 401 -11.69 -25.86 4.80
N ASN A 402 -11.26 -26.88 5.52
CA ASN A 402 -12.11 -28.02 5.87
C ASN A 402 -13.28 -27.63 6.79
N LEU A 403 -13.04 -26.79 7.80
CA LEU A 403 -14.11 -26.38 8.71
C LEU A 403 -15.12 -25.48 8.00
N ILE A 404 -14.66 -24.52 7.18
CA ILE A 404 -15.55 -23.62 6.43
C ILE A 404 -16.46 -24.41 5.51
N ALA A 405 -15.92 -25.38 4.76
CA ALA A 405 -16.73 -26.23 3.87
C ALA A 405 -17.81 -27.02 4.64
N ARG A 406 -17.49 -27.54 5.84
CA ARG A 406 -18.45 -28.28 6.67
C ARG A 406 -19.53 -27.39 7.27
N VAL A 407 -19.16 -26.20 7.74
CA VAL A 407 -20.11 -25.23 8.28
C VAL A 407 -21.05 -24.73 7.18
N ALA A 408 -20.53 -24.40 6.00
CA ALA A 408 -21.33 -23.96 4.85
C ALA A 408 -22.35 -25.03 4.37
N ALA A 409 -22.04 -26.32 4.57
CA ALA A 409 -22.95 -27.41 4.26
C ALA A 409 -24.22 -27.40 5.14
N VAL A 410 -24.09 -27.04 6.43
CA VAL A 410 -25.20 -27.06 7.42
C VAL A 410 -25.83 -25.70 7.68
N GLN A 411 -25.12 -24.61 7.38
CA GLN A 411 -25.57 -23.24 7.65
C GLN A 411 -25.45 -22.37 6.39
N LYS A 412 -26.58 -21.91 5.85
CA LYS A 412 -26.62 -21.11 4.61
C LYS A 412 -26.25 -19.65 4.82
N ASN A 413 -26.50 -19.11 6.02
CA ASN A 413 -26.06 -17.78 6.42
C ASN A 413 -24.63 -17.85 6.99
N THR A 414 -23.73 -18.54 6.29
CA THR A 414 -22.32 -18.58 6.65
C THR A 414 -21.61 -17.34 6.10
N VAL A 415 -20.95 -16.63 7.01
CA VAL A 415 -20.11 -15.46 6.76
C VAL A 415 -18.66 -15.84 7.09
N VAL A 416 -17.71 -15.49 6.22
CA VAL A 416 -16.28 -15.65 6.52
C VAL A 416 -15.62 -14.27 6.63
N VAL A 417 -14.96 -14.03 7.76
CA VAL A 417 -14.11 -12.85 7.98
C VAL A 417 -12.66 -13.25 7.77
N LEU A 418 -11.96 -12.59 6.85
CA LEU A 418 -10.58 -12.87 6.48
C LEU A 418 -9.59 -11.87 7.10
N HIS A 419 -8.58 -12.40 7.78
CA HIS A 419 -7.40 -11.67 8.27
C HIS A 419 -6.14 -12.14 7.54
N THR A 420 -5.72 -11.41 6.51
CA THR A 420 -4.59 -11.79 5.63
C THR A 420 -3.90 -10.54 5.08
N SER A 421 -2.59 -10.54 4.86
CA SER A 421 -1.91 -9.36 4.28
C SER A 421 -2.09 -9.17 2.77
N GLY A 422 -2.68 -10.17 2.10
CA GLY A 422 -2.88 -10.19 0.66
C GLY A 422 -3.69 -11.40 0.20
N PRO A 423 -3.69 -11.70 -1.11
CA PRO A 423 -4.53 -12.73 -1.71
C PRO A 423 -4.30 -14.13 -1.14
N VAL A 424 -5.40 -14.85 -0.89
CA VAL A 424 -5.43 -16.27 -0.55
C VAL A 424 -6.44 -17.02 -1.42
N GLU A 425 -6.22 -18.32 -1.61
CA GLU A 425 -7.16 -19.20 -2.30
C GLU A 425 -8.37 -19.49 -1.40
N CYS A 426 -9.58 -19.24 -1.93
CA CYS A 426 -10.85 -19.46 -1.22
C CYS A 426 -11.70 -20.50 -1.98
N PRO A 427 -11.41 -21.81 -1.87
CA PRO A 427 -12.15 -22.85 -2.60
C PRO A 427 -13.63 -22.93 -2.20
N TRP A 428 -13.96 -22.50 -0.98
CA TRP A 428 -15.31 -22.47 -0.38
C TRP A 428 -16.10 -21.18 -0.67
N ALA A 429 -15.53 -20.21 -1.40
CA ALA A 429 -16.11 -18.88 -1.53
C ALA A 429 -17.53 -18.87 -2.16
N ASP A 430 -17.83 -19.86 -3.02
CA ASP A 430 -19.13 -19.98 -3.67
C ASP A 430 -20.18 -20.67 -2.79
N ASP A 431 -19.76 -21.40 -1.76
CA ASP A 431 -20.61 -22.14 -0.83
C ASP A 431 -21.07 -21.30 0.38
N VAL A 432 -20.43 -20.15 0.63
CA VAL A 432 -20.77 -19.23 1.71
C VAL A 432 -21.61 -18.06 1.20
N SER A 433 -22.42 -17.48 2.10
CA SER A 433 -23.24 -16.31 1.77
C SER A 433 -22.38 -15.06 1.60
N SER A 434 -21.48 -14.82 2.55
CA SER A 434 -20.78 -13.54 2.62
C SER A 434 -19.31 -13.71 2.99
N VAL A 435 -18.47 -12.84 2.43
CA VAL A 435 -17.04 -12.81 2.76
C VAL A 435 -16.63 -11.36 2.99
N LEU A 436 -16.10 -11.07 4.18
CA LEU A 436 -15.58 -9.77 4.58
C LEU A 436 -14.07 -9.90 4.76
N CYS A 437 -13.28 -9.08 4.07
CA CYS A 437 -11.84 -9.03 4.30
C CYS A 437 -11.48 -7.78 5.08
N MET A 438 -10.82 -8.00 6.21
CA MET A 438 -10.35 -6.93 7.08
C MET A 438 -8.83 -6.71 6.97
N TYR A 439 -8.15 -7.47 6.10
CA TYR A 439 -6.70 -7.44 5.99
C TYR A 439 -6.03 -7.58 7.37
N LEU A 440 -5.03 -6.74 7.66
CA LEU A 440 -4.38 -6.58 8.95
C LEU A 440 -4.64 -5.14 9.41
N ALA A 441 -5.80 -4.91 10.04
CA ALA A 441 -6.31 -3.56 10.31
C ALA A 441 -5.88 -2.93 11.65
N GLY A 442 -4.83 -3.43 12.28
CA GLY A 442 -4.33 -2.89 13.54
C GLY A 442 -5.25 -3.12 14.74
N GLU A 443 -5.02 -2.42 15.85
CA GLU A 443 -5.69 -2.68 17.13
C GLU A 443 -7.20 -2.38 17.12
N GLY A 444 -7.67 -1.59 16.13
CA GLY A 444 -9.09 -1.33 15.91
C GLY A 444 -9.85 -2.44 15.18
N LEU A 445 -9.18 -3.54 14.80
CA LEU A 445 -9.73 -4.61 13.96
C LEU A 445 -11.03 -5.22 14.51
N GLY A 446 -11.10 -5.61 15.78
CA GLY A 446 -12.29 -6.28 16.33
C GLY A 446 -13.53 -5.39 16.39
N GLU A 447 -13.37 -4.14 16.84
CA GLU A 447 -14.47 -3.16 16.88
C GLU A 447 -14.95 -2.75 15.49
N ALA A 448 -14.03 -2.59 14.54
CA ALA A 448 -14.39 -2.34 13.15
C ALA A 448 -15.13 -3.53 12.53
N THR A 449 -14.65 -4.75 12.79
CA THR A 449 -15.28 -5.98 12.31
C THR A 449 -16.69 -6.14 12.86
N ASP A 450 -16.89 -5.93 14.16
CA ASP A 450 -18.22 -5.97 14.78
C ASP A 450 -19.17 -4.93 14.14
N ALA A 451 -18.74 -3.67 14.05
CA ALA A 451 -19.56 -2.61 13.45
C ALA A 451 -19.98 -2.92 12.00
N LEU A 452 -19.08 -3.51 11.20
CA LEU A 452 -19.38 -3.90 9.83
C LEU A 452 -20.28 -5.14 9.77
N LEU A 453 -20.05 -6.16 10.60
CA LEU A 453 -20.88 -7.37 10.65
C LEU A 453 -22.33 -7.04 11.01
N TRP A 454 -22.56 -6.12 11.94
CA TRP A 454 -23.89 -5.78 12.45
C TRP A 454 -24.56 -4.59 11.76
N GLY A 455 -23.91 -3.99 10.77
CA GLY A 455 -24.46 -2.85 10.02
C GLY A 455 -24.54 -1.55 10.81
N ASP A 456 -23.71 -1.40 11.86
CA ASP A 456 -23.50 -0.09 12.50
C ASP A 456 -22.60 0.81 11.63
N ALA A 457 -21.81 0.19 10.74
CA ALA A 457 -21.06 0.85 9.69
C ALA A 457 -21.28 0.13 8.35
N ASP A 458 -21.24 0.91 7.27
CA ASP A 458 -21.29 0.40 5.89
C ASP A 458 -19.88 -0.02 5.42
N PRO A 459 -19.70 -1.26 4.92
CA PRO A 459 -18.47 -1.63 4.24
C PRO A 459 -18.26 -0.76 3.00
N CYS A 460 -17.10 -0.11 2.93
CA CYS A 460 -16.78 0.81 1.83
C CYS A 460 -15.37 0.65 1.27
N GLY A 461 -14.61 -0.33 1.77
CA GLY A 461 -13.30 -0.68 1.22
C GLY A 461 -13.40 -1.29 -0.18
N ARG A 462 -12.29 -1.26 -0.91
CA ARG A 462 -12.10 -1.73 -2.28
C ARG A 462 -10.79 -2.49 -2.36
N LEU A 463 -10.72 -3.55 -3.15
CA LEU A 463 -9.50 -4.32 -3.28
C LEU A 463 -8.37 -3.51 -3.94
N PRO A 464 -7.23 -3.28 -3.26
CA PRO A 464 -6.05 -2.63 -3.85
C PRO A 464 -5.21 -3.59 -4.70
N GLU A 465 -5.58 -4.87 -4.74
CA GLU A 465 -5.00 -5.88 -5.63
C GLU A 465 -6.06 -6.85 -6.17
N THR A 466 -5.73 -7.52 -7.26
CA THR A 466 -6.57 -8.55 -7.84
C THR A 466 -6.45 -9.86 -7.05
N TRP A 467 -7.57 -10.53 -6.81
CA TRP A 467 -7.59 -11.87 -6.22
C TRP A 467 -7.76 -12.95 -7.28
N PRO A 468 -6.67 -13.63 -7.67
CA PRO A 468 -6.74 -14.70 -8.65
C PRO A 468 -7.45 -15.92 -8.07
N LEU A 469 -7.92 -16.79 -8.96
CA LEU A 469 -8.48 -18.09 -8.57
C LEU A 469 -7.40 -19.02 -8.03
N ARG A 470 -6.19 -18.96 -8.61
CA ARG A 470 -5.06 -19.80 -8.27
C ARG A 470 -3.74 -19.03 -8.36
N LEU A 471 -2.73 -19.48 -7.63
CA LEU A 471 -1.39 -18.91 -7.73
C LEU A 471 -0.81 -18.97 -9.16
N GLU A 472 -1.07 -20.05 -9.90
CA GLU A 472 -0.50 -20.25 -11.24
C GLU A 472 -1.07 -19.30 -12.30
N ASP A 473 -2.17 -18.61 -11.99
CA ASP A 473 -2.77 -17.61 -12.87
C ASP A 473 -2.04 -16.26 -12.80
N THR A 474 -1.17 -16.07 -11.80
CA THR A 474 -0.48 -14.80 -11.55
C THR A 474 0.57 -14.49 -12.62
N PRO A 475 0.75 -13.20 -13.00
CA PRO A 475 1.66 -12.82 -14.09
C PRO A 475 3.11 -13.23 -13.82
N CYS A 476 3.54 -13.19 -12.56
CA CYS A 476 4.91 -13.48 -12.16
C CYS A 476 5.16 -14.95 -11.78
N TYR A 477 4.17 -15.85 -11.92
CA TYR A 477 4.29 -17.23 -11.39
C TYR A 477 5.55 -17.97 -11.86
N LEU A 478 5.92 -17.81 -13.14
CA LEU A 478 7.08 -18.49 -13.72
C LEU A 478 8.42 -17.84 -13.38
N ASP A 479 8.41 -16.57 -13.00
CA ASP A 479 9.61 -15.74 -12.79
C ASP A 479 9.78 -15.29 -11.33
N PHE A 480 9.00 -15.87 -10.41
CA PHE A 480 9.08 -15.61 -8.97
C PHE A 480 9.55 -16.88 -8.23
N PRO A 481 10.59 -16.80 -7.36
CA PRO A 481 11.38 -15.63 -6.98
C PRO A 481 12.59 -15.36 -7.89
N GLY A 482 12.71 -16.04 -9.04
CA GLY A 482 13.88 -15.99 -9.91
C GLY A 482 14.82 -17.19 -9.70
N ASP A 483 16.07 -17.07 -10.16
CA ASP A 483 17.07 -18.16 -10.14
C ASP A 483 18.11 -18.05 -9.00
N GLY A 484 17.88 -17.13 -8.06
CA GLY A 484 18.80 -16.80 -6.95
C GLY A 484 19.88 -15.77 -7.31
N VAL A 485 20.00 -15.39 -8.58
CA VAL A 485 20.92 -14.35 -9.07
C VAL A 485 20.14 -13.23 -9.77
N THR A 486 19.16 -13.61 -10.59
CA THR A 486 18.32 -12.73 -11.39
C THR A 486 16.84 -13.01 -11.18
N ALA A 487 16.03 -11.97 -11.26
CA ALA A 487 14.58 -12.07 -11.39
C ALA A 487 14.13 -11.29 -12.63
N ASP A 488 13.47 -11.99 -13.55
CA ASP A 488 12.98 -11.43 -14.81
C ASP A 488 11.54 -10.95 -14.66
N TYR A 489 11.29 -9.69 -15.03
CA TYR A 489 9.95 -9.12 -14.99
C TYR A 489 9.28 -9.28 -16.36
N ARG A 490 9.13 -10.54 -16.79
CA ARG A 490 8.69 -10.89 -18.15
C ARG A 490 7.23 -10.57 -18.42
N GLU A 491 6.44 -10.39 -17.37
CA GLU A 491 5.07 -9.90 -17.48
C GLU A 491 5.00 -8.47 -18.03
N GLY A 492 6.11 -7.72 -18.01
CA GLY A 492 6.17 -6.36 -18.50
C GLY A 492 5.10 -5.48 -17.85
N VAL A 493 4.37 -4.70 -18.66
CA VAL A 493 3.31 -3.79 -18.16
C VAL A 493 2.05 -4.54 -17.67
N TYR A 494 2.00 -5.87 -17.81
CA TYR A 494 0.87 -6.68 -17.39
C TYR A 494 1.03 -7.17 -15.94
N VAL A 495 1.07 -6.24 -14.98
CA VAL A 495 1.00 -6.52 -13.54
C VAL A 495 -0.44 -6.34 -13.04
N GLY A 496 -0.90 -7.22 -12.15
CA GLY A 496 -2.22 -7.13 -11.53
C GLY A 496 -3.37 -7.26 -12.54
N TYR A 497 -4.43 -6.47 -12.38
CA TYR A 497 -5.61 -6.48 -13.25
C TYR A 497 -5.27 -6.29 -14.74
N ARG A 498 -4.17 -5.60 -15.07
CA ARG A 498 -3.70 -5.43 -16.46
C ARG A 498 -3.48 -6.77 -17.15
N TRP A 499 -2.93 -7.76 -16.43
CA TRP A 499 -2.74 -9.14 -16.92
C TRP A 499 -4.04 -9.87 -17.12
N TYR A 500 -4.88 -9.90 -16.08
CA TYR A 500 -6.11 -10.68 -16.09
C TYR A 500 -7.11 -10.13 -17.10
N ASP A 501 -7.18 -8.81 -17.28
CA ASP A 501 -8.03 -8.17 -18.28
C ASP A 501 -7.50 -8.43 -19.70
N ALA A 502 -6.17 -8.37 -19.92
CA ALA A 502 -5.58 -8.61 -21.24
C ALA A 502 -5.80 -10.05 -21.71
N ARG A 503 -5.73 -11.01 -20.78
CA ARG A 503 -5.98 -12.43 -21.04
C ARG A 503 -7.46 -12.81 -20.96
N LYS A 504 -8.35 -11.88 -20.60
CA LYS A 504 -9.77 -12.14 -20.32
C LYS A 504 -9.97 -13.28 -19.32
N MET A 505 -9.09 -13.37 -18.33
CA MET A 505 -9.11 -14.43 -17.33
C MET A 505 -10.14 -14.15 -16.23
N PRO A 506 -10.84 -15.18 -15.74
CA PRO A 506 -11.61 -15.05 -14.53
C PRO A 506 -10.67 -14.86 -13.33
N VAL A 507 -11.13 -14.08 -12.38
CA VAL A 507 -10.47 -13.85 -11.09
C VAL A 507 -11.54 -14.03 -10.02
N ARG A 508 -11.14 -14.39 -8.80
CA ARG A 508 -12.10 -14.55 -7.70
C ARG A 508 -12.77 -13.21 -7.40
N TRP A 509 -11.98 -12.15 -7.27
CA TRP A 509 -12.45 -10.77 -7.16
C TRP A 509 -11.49 -9.82 -7.87
N PRO A 510 -11.99 -8.87 -8.69
CA PRO A 510 -11.13 -7.97 -9.47
C PRO A 510 -10.61 -6.79 -8.66
N PHE A 511 -9.55 -6.13 -9.14
CA PHE A 511 -9.06 -4.87 -8.59
C PHE A 511 -10.18 -3.82 -8.47
N GLY A 512 -10.20 -3.11 -7.35
CA GLY A 512 -11.20 -2.09 -7.03
C GLY A 512 -12.57 -2.63 -6.61
N HIS A 513 -12.74 -3.95 -6.49
CA HIS A 513 -13.99 -4.57 -6.05
C HIS A 513 -14.27 -4.36 -4.56
N GLY A 514 -15.52 -4.14 -4.21
CA GLY A 514 -16.00 -4.05 -2.83
C GLY A 514 -17.48 -3.70 -2.81
N LEU A 515 -18.27 -4.43 -2.04
CA LEU A 515 -19.70 -4.23 -1.89
C LEU A 515 -20.00 -3.27 -0.73
N SER A 516 -21.22 -2.76 -0.72
CA SER A 516 -21.79 -1.90 0.32
C SER A 516 -23.18 -2.43 0.70
N TYR A 517 -23.66 -2.08 1.88
CA TYR A 517 -25.04 -2.30 2.30
C TYR A 517 -26.02 -1.29 1.69
N THR A 518 -25.51 -0.23 1.05
CA THR A 518 -26.31 0.68 0.24
C THR A 518 -25.99 0.55 -1.26
N GLY A 519 -26.84 1.15 -2.10
CA GLY A 519 -26.70 1.10 -3.56
C GLY A 519 -26.37 2.46 -4.14
N TYR A 520 -25.49 2.51 -5.14
CA TYR A 520 -25.10 3.76 -5.81
C TYR A 520 -25.55 3.78 -7.28
N VAL A 521 -26.03 4.93 -7.73
CA VAL A 521 -26.44 5.17 -9.12
C VAL A 521 -25.58 6.26 -9.74
N TYR A 522 -25.01 5.96 -10.89
CA TYR A 522 -24.15 6.85 -11.68
C TYR A 522 -25.00 7.47 -12.80
N ARG A 523 -24.94 8.81 -12.95
CA ARG A 523 -25.75 9.56 -13.94
C ARG A 523 -24.96 10.70 -14.54
N GLY A 524 -25.39 11.16 -15.71
CA GLY A 524 -24.89 12.39 -16.32
C GLY A 524 -23.41 12.38 -16.68
N ALA A 525 -22.82 11.18 -16.90
CA ALA A 525 -21.42 11.09 -17.26
C ALA A 525 -21.16 11.82 -18.59
N ALA A 526 -20.23 12.78 -18.60
CA ALA A 526 -19.94 13.60 -19.76
C ALA A 526 -18.51 14.14 -19.73
N LEU A 527 -18.00 14.49 -20.91
CA LEU A 527 -16.79 15.31 -21.05
C LEU A 527 -17.19 16.77 -21.31
N ASP A 528 -16.39 17.73 -20.86
CA ASP A 528 -16.54 19.14 -21.22
C ASP A 528 -16.12 19.41 -22.69
N ALA A 529 -15.19 18.62 -23.21
CA ALA A 529 -14.80 18.56 -24.61
C ALA A 529 -14.53 17.11 -25.03
N ASP A 530 -14.82 16.79 -26.29
CA ASP A 530 -14.58 15.44 -26.85
C ASP A 530 -13.15 15.26 -27.38
N THR A 531 -12.35 16.33 -27.41
CA THR A 531 -11.03 16.36 -28.04
C THR A 531 -9.97 16.86 -27.06
N LEU A 532 -8.92 16.07 -26.84
CA LEU A 532 -7.72 16.42 -26.09
C LEU A 532 -6.58 16.77 -27.05
N THR A 533 -5.85 17.85 -26.76
CA THR A 533 -4.70 18.32 -27.54
C THR A 533 -3.40 18.17 -26.73
N PRO A 534 -2.20 18.16 -27.35
CA PRO A 534 -0.92 17.93 -26.66
C PRO A 534 -0.57 18.87 -25.49
N GLY A 535 -1.23 20.03 -25.39
CA GLY A 535 -1.08 20.97 -24.27
C GLY A 535 -2.40 21.31 -23.57
N GLY A 536 -3.48 20.61 -23.91
CA GLY A 536 -4.81 20.86 -23.38
C GLY A 536 -5.17 19.97 -22.20
N THR A 537 -6.37 20.19 -21.67
CA THR A 537 -6.98 19.34 -20.65
C THR A 537 -8.43 19.08 -21.02
N VAL A 538 -8.95 17.93 -20.64
CA VAL A 538 -10.37 17.58 -20.75
C VAL A 538 -10.87 17.14 -19.39
N THR A 539 -12.08 17.55 -19.03
CA THR A 539 -12.70 17.23 -17.76
C THR A 539 -13.80 16.19 -17.96
N ALA A 540 -13.70 15.06 -17.26
CA ALA A 540 -14.76 14.08 -17.15
C ALA A 540 -15.56 14.32 -15.87
N ARG A 541 -16.89 14.40 -15.99
CA ARG A 541 -17.80 14.54 -14.84
C ARG A 541 -18.77 13.36 -14.75
N VAL A 542 -19.21 13.03 -13.54
CA VAL A 542 -20.28 12.07 -13.27
C VAL A 542 -20.99 12.43 -11.97
N THR A 543 -22.31 12.32 -11.93
CA THR A 543 -23.07 12.45 -10.68
C THR A 543 -23.28 11.06 -10.07
N VAL A 544 -22.97 10.92 -8.79
CA VAL A 544 -23.20 9.69 -8.04
C VAL A 544 -24.20 9.96 -6.93
N LYS A 545 -25.24 9.13 -6.88
CA LYS A 545 -26.31 9.20 -5.89
C LYS A 545 -26.32 7.96 -5.01
N ASN A 546 -26.41 8.14 -3.70
CA ASN A 546 -26.77 7.06 -2.79
C ASN A 546 -28.29 6.81 -2.91
N SER A 547 -28.64 5.64 -3.43
CA SER A 547 -30.01 5.23 -3.75
C SER A 547 -30.60 4.24 -2.73
N GLY A 548 -29.81 3.78 -1.77
CA GLY A 548 -30.30 2.92 -0.69
C GLY A 548 -30.72 3.70 0.56
N ALA A 549 -30.91 2.95 1.65
CA ALA A 549 -31.45 3.48 2.91
C ALA A 549 -30.39 3.77 3.97
N MET A 550 -29.12 3.43 3.71
CA MET A 550 -28.01 3.57 4.65
C MET A 550 -27.02 4.62 4.15
N ARG A 551 -26.46 5.43 5.06
CA ARG A 551 -25.28 6.26 4.75
C ARG A 551 -24.13 5.35 4.37
N GLY A 552 -23.40 5.70 3.33
CA GLY A 552 -22.26 4.91 2.87
C GLY A 552 -21.26 5.75 2.08
N ALA A 553 -20.10 5.17 1.83
CA ALA A 553 -19.07 5.77 0.99
C ALA A 553 -18.87 4.98 -0.32
N GLU A 554 -18.82 5.69 -1.44
CA GLU A 554 -18.55 5.14 -2.77
C GLU A 554 -17.17 5.58 -3.26
N VAL A 555 -16.48 4.67 -3.96
CA VAL A 555 -15.20 4.94 -4.62
C VAL A 555 -15.41 4.93 -6.13
N VAL A 556 -15.42 6.11 -6.72
CA VAL A 556 -15.52 6.30 -8.16
C VAL A 556 -14.14 6.13 -8.78
N GLN A 557 -14.01 5.18 -9.72
CA GLN A 557 -12.74 4.84 -10.36
C GLN A 557 -12.79 5.22 -11.83
N LEU A 558 -11.80 5.99 -12.30
CA LEU A 558 -11.65 6.38 -13.70
C LEU A 558 -10.45 5.67 -14.32
N TYR A 559 -10.75 4.88 -15.34
CA TYR A 559 -9.77 4.19 -16.17
C TYR A 559 -9.70 4.80 -17.56
N VAL A 560 -8.51 4.76 -18.15
CA VAL A 560 -8.28 5.12 -19.55
C VAL A 560 -7.96 3.85 -20.33
N ALA A 561 -8.64 3.65 -21.45
CA ALA A 561 -8.34 2.59 -22.40
C ALA A 561 -7.96 3.19 -23.75
N ASP A 562 -6.81 2.75 -24.29
CA ASP A 562 -6.38 3.11 -25.63
C ASP A 562 -7.21 2.31 -26.65
N ALA A 563 -8.03 3.01 -27.44
CA ALA A 563 -8.89 2.44 -28.48
C ALA A 563 -8.48 2.91 -29.90
N THR A 564 -7.26 3.41 -30.05
CA THR A 564 -6.73 3.97 -31.31
C THR A 564 -6.53 2.91 -32.40
N GLY A 565 -6.34 1.64 -32.02
CA GLY A 565 -5.97 0.56 -32.94
C GLY A 565 -4.51 0.60 -33.42
N ALA A 566 -3.73 1.61 -33.01
CA ALA A 566 -2.32 1.73 -33.36
C ALA A 566 -1.48 0.54 -32.83
N PRO A 567 -0.52 0.00 -33.59
CA PRO A 567 0.41 -0.99 -33.05
C PRO A 567 1.14 -0.48 -31.78
N VAL A 568 1.30 -1.37 -30.81
CA VAL A 568 1.97 -1.08 -29.53
C VAL A 568 3.06 -2.13 -29.29
N PRO A 569 4.35 -1.78 -29.39
CA PRO A 569 5.44 -2.67 -28.98
C PRO A 569 5.28 -3.08 -27.52
N GLY A 570 5.43 -4.37 -27.22
CA GLY A 570 5.12 -4.94 -25.88
C GLY A 570 3.62 -5.11 -25.59
N GLY A 571 2.76 -4.75 -26.54
CA GLY A 571 1.31 -4.95 -26.48
C GLY A 571 0.55 -3.83 -25.74
N ARG A 572 -0.77 -3.89 -25.84
CA ARG A 572 -1.71 -2.86 -25.39
C ARG A 572 -2.39 -3.30 -24.10
N VAL A 573 -2.19 -2.53 -23.04
CA VAL A 573 -2.92 -2.71 -21.78
C VAL A 573 -4.41 -2.35 -22.02
N PRO A 574 -5.38 -3.20 -21.62
CA PRO A 574 -6.79 -2.95 -21.91
C PRO A 574 -7.36 -1.68 -21.27
N GLN A 575 -6.84 -1.33 -20.08
CA GLN A 575 -7.19 -0.12 -19.36
C GLN A 575 -6.18 0.14 -18.23
N ALA A 576 -6.00 1.39 -17.82
CA ALA A 576 -5.21 1.78 -16.67
C ALA A 576 -5.98 2.75 -15.77
N LEU A 577 -5.96 2.54 -14.45
CA LEU A 577 -6.48 3.48 -13.47
C LEU A 577 -5.68 4.79 -13.59
N ARG A 578 -6.38 5.91 -13.75
CA ARG A 578 -5.75 7.23 -13.81
C ARG A 578 -6.19 8.14 -12.68
N ARG A 579 -7.44 8.02 -12.23
CA ARG A 579 -7.98 8.81 -11.12
C ARG A 579 -9.00 8.01 -10.33
N PHE A 580 -9.19 8.39 -9.08
CA PHE A 580 -10.25 7.88 -8.23
C PHE A 580 -10.68 8.95 -7.23
N ALA A 581 -11.89 8.82 -6.70
CA ALA A 581 -12.40 9.70 -5.65
C ALA A 581 -13.33 8.91 -4.73
N LYS A 582 -13.11 9.02 -3.41
CA LYS A 582 -14.03 8.52 -2.40
C LYS A 582 -14.99 9.61 -1.97
N ILE A 583 -16.28 9.28 -1.86
CA ILE A 583 -17.33 10.20 -1.43
C ILE A 583 -18.26 9.55 -0.42
N ASP A 584 -18.51 10.26 0.68
CA ASP A 584 -19.53 9.91 1.67
C ASP A 584 -20.86 10.58 1.31
N LEU A 585 -21.92 9.79 1.29
CA LEU A 585 -23.27 10.20 0.90
C LEU A 585 -24.32 9.70 1.89
N GLN A 586 -25.16 10.62 2.36
CA GLN A 586 -26.40 10.27 3.06
C GLN A 586 -27.41 9.58 2.12
N PRO A 587 -28.38 8.81 2.64
CA PRO A 587 -29.47 8.26 1.83
C PRO A 587 -30.15 9.34 0.97
N GLY A 588 -30.17 9.14 -0.35
CA GLY A 588 -30.76 10.08 -1.30
C GLY A 588 -29.87 11.25 -1.71
N GLU A 589 -28.72 11.48 -1.06
CA GLU A 589 -27.74 12.50 -1.43
C GLU A 589 -27.07 12.15 -2.77
N GLU A 590 -26.78 13.18 -3.56
CA GLU A 590 -25.99 13.05 -4.79
C GLU A 590 -24.88 14.09 -4.84
N ARG A 591 -23.74 13.70 -5.42
CA ARG A 591 -22.57 14.57 -5.59
C ARG A 591 -21.99 14.40 -6.99
N GLU A 592 -21.60 15.52 -7.61
CA GLU A 592 -20.85 15.51 -8.86
C GLU A 592 -19.36 15.32 -8.59
N ILE A 593 -18.76 14.41 -9.34
CA ILE A 593 -17.33 14.10 -9.32
C ILE A 593 -16.72 14.55 -10.63
N VAL A 594 -15.57 15.20 -10.53
CA VAL A 594 -14.89 15.86 -11.64
C VAL A 594 -13.45 15.38 -11.68
N PHE A 595 -13.04 14.86 -12.84
CA PHE A 595 -11.68 14.38 -13.09
C PHE A 595 -11.07 15.12 -14.27
N THR A 596 -9.90 15.72 -14.05
CA THR A 596 -9.13 16.37 -15.11
C THR A 596 -8.15 15.37 -15.75
N LEU A 597 -8.25 15.27 -17.07
CA LEU A 597 -7.41 14.45 -17.94
C LEU A 597 -6.45 15.34 -18.72
N THR A 598 -5.21 14.87 -18.80
CA THR A 598 -4.08 15.48 -19.50
C THR A 598 -3.53 14.50 -20.54
N PRO A 599 -2.68 14.94 -21.48
CA PRO A 599 -2.02 14.02 -22.42
C PRO A 599 -1.23 12.92 -21.73
N GLN A 600 -0.68 13.17 -20.54
CA GLN A 600 0.02 12.15 -19.75
C GLN A 600 -0.89 10.97 -19.37
N ASP A 601 -2.18 11.21 -19.14
CA ASP A 601 -3.15 10.18 -18.73
C ASP A 601 -3.47 9.18 -19.86
N ILE A 602 -3.28 9.58 -21.12
CA ILE A 602 -3.47 8.73 -22.30
C ILE A 602 -2.14 8.25 -22.91
N SER A 603 -1.02 8.69 -22.35
CA SER A 603 0.31 8.39 -22.87
C SER A 603 0.84 7.05 -22.36
N ARG A 604 1.73 6.49 -23.17
CA ARG A 604 2.56 5.31 -22.89
C ARG A 604 4.03 5.68 -23.02
N TYR A 605 4.93 4.92 -22.41
CA TYR A 605 6.36 5.12 -22.60
C TYR A 605 6.84 4.38 -23.85
N SER A 606 7.63 5.05 -24.69
CA SER A 606 8.27 4.44 -25.85
C SER A 606 9.78 4.30 -25.61
N PRO A 607 10.30 3.08 -25.41
CA PRO A 607 11.75 2.83 -25.34
C PRO A 607 12.50 3.27 -26.60
N GLU A 608 11.86 3.22 -27.77
CA GLU A 608 12.49 3.65 -29.03
C GLU A 608 12.69 5.18 -29.10
N LEU A 609 11.83 5.95 -28.43
CA LEU A 609 11.89 7.41 -28.41
C LEU A 609 12.50 7.96 -27.11
N HIS A 610 12.70 7.11 -26.10
CA HIS A 610 13.01 7.49 -24.72
C HIS A 610 12.07 8.59 -24.18
N ALA A 611 10.79 8.52 -24.53
CA ALA A 611 9.80 9.55 -24.24
C ALA A 611 8.38 8.99 -24.07
N TRP A 612 7.55 9.73 -23.35
CA TRP A 612 6.11 9.52 -23.29
C TRP A 612 5.45 9.97 -24.60
N CYS A 613 4.59 9.13 -25.15
CA CYS A 613 3.84 9.46 -26.37
C CYS A 613 2.40 8.92 -26.30
N ALA A 614 1.51 9.58 -27.04
CA ALA A 614 0.14 9.17 -27.25
C ALA A 614 -0.14 9.13 -28.75
N ALA A 615 -0.80 8.06 -29.22
CA ALA A 615 -1.16 7.95 -30.62
C ALA A 615 -2.42 8.79 -30.91
N PRO A 616 -2.47 9.57 -32.00
CA PRO A 616 -3.71 10.21 -32.43
C PRO A 616 -4.80 9.16 -32.62
N GLY A 617 -6.02 9.47 -32.19
CA GLY A 617 -7.14 8.56 -32.32
C GLY A 617 -8.04 8.54 -31.10
N ARG A 618 -8.89 7.52 -31.06
CA ARG A 618 -9.92 7.37 -30.04
C ARG A 618 -9.37 6.68 -28.79
N TYR A 619 -9.69 7.25 -27.64
CA TYR A 619 -9.52 6.68 -26.31
C TYR A 619 -10.90 6.53 -25.66
N GLU A 620 -11.00 5.64 -24.68
CA GLU A 620 -12.19 5.47 -23.86
C GLU A 620 -11.88 5.87 -22.42
N ILE A 621 -12.70 6.77 -21.89
CA ILE A 621 -12.71 7.14 -20.48
C ILE A 621 -13.80 6.32 -19.80
N ARG A 622 -13.39 5.37 -18.97
CA ARG A 622 -14.27 4.39 -18.33
C ARG A 622 -14.42 4.74 -16.85
N ILE A 623 -15.64 5.03 -16.43
CA ILE A 623 -15.96 5.38 -15.05
C ILE A 623 -16.73 4.21 -14.44
N GLY A 624 -16.25 3.68 -13.32
CA GLY A 624 -16.80 2.47 -12.72
C GLY A 624 -16.70 2.41 -11.21
N HIS A 625 -17.36 1.40 -10.66
CA HIS A 625 -17.34 1.01 -9.26
C HIS A 625 -16.18 0.05 -8.94
N SER A 626 -15.66 -0.63 -9.96
CA SER A 626 -14.43 -1.44 -9.92
C SER A 626 -13.85 -1.57 -11.34
N SER A 627 -12.67 -2.18 -11.48
CA SER A 627 -12.06 -2.44 -12.80
C SER A 627 -12.94 -3.24 -13.76
N ARG A 628 -13.89 -4.04 -13.23
CA ARG A 628 -14.82 -4.87 -14.03
C ARG A 628 -16.29 -4.49 -13.87
N ASP A 629 -16.59 -3.40 -13.16
CA ASP A 629 -17.94 -2.85 -13.03
C ASP A 629 -17.95 -1.40 -13.55
N ILE A 630 -17.85 -1.27 -14.88
CA ILE A 630 -17.84 0.00 -15.59
C ILE A 630 -19.29 0.47 -15.80
N ARG A 631 -19.60 1.66 -15.28
CA ARG A 631 -20.94 2.26 -15.30
C ARG A 631 -21.14 3.25 -16.43
N ALA A 632 -20.07 3.88 -16.90
CA ALA A 632 -20.10 4.80 -18.04
C ALA A 632 -18.81 4.69 -18.86
N VAL A 633 -18.95 4.85 -20.18
CA VAL A 633 -17.83 4.91 -21.13
C VAL A 633 -18.02 6.15 -21.99
N LEU A 634 -17.03 7.04 -21.99
CA LEU A 634 -17.02 8.27 -22.76
C LEU A 634 -15.92 8.17 -23.83
N ALA A 635 -16.22 8.58 -25.06
CA ALA A 635 -15.23 8.63 -26.13
C ALA A 635 -14.44 9.94 -26.05
N LEU A 636 -13.11 9.82 -26.04
CA LEU A 636 -12.18 10.95 -26.11
C LEU A 636 -11.35 10.82 -27.37
N GLN A 637 -11.28 11.86 -28.19
CA GLN A 637 -10.39 11.94 -29.34
C GLN A 637 -9.09 12.64 -28.93
N TYR A 638 -7.93 12.05 -29.21
CA TYR A 638 -6.65 12.74 -29.13
C TYR A 638 -6.26 13.24 -30.52
N ALA A 639 -6.05 14.54 -30.64
CA ALA A 639 -5.64 15.19 -31.87
C ALA A 639 -4.24 15.77 -31.69
N ASP A 640 -3.22 15.01 -32.08
CA ASP A 640 -1.87 15.53 -32.26
C ASP A 640 -1.64 15.84 -33.73
N ALA A 641 -1.46 17.12 -34.06
CA ALA A 641 -1.20 17.58 -35.42
C ALA A 641 0.27 17.38 -35.86
N LYS A 642 1.12 16.81 -35.00
CA LYS A 642 2.57 16.65 -35.23
C LYS A 642 3.02 15.24 -35.61
N ILE A 643 2.10 14.28 -35.78
CA ILE A 643 2.38 12.92 -36.26
C ILE A 643 1.71 12.69 -37.61
#